data_AF-A0A7X5CYC0-F1
#
_entry.id   AF-A0A7X5CYC0-F1
#
_cell.length_a   1.000
_cell.length_b   1.000
_cell.length_c   1.000
_cell.angle_alpha   90.00
_cell.angle_beta   90.00
_cell.angle_gamma   90.00
#
_symmetry.space_group_name_H-M   'P 1'
#
loop_
_entity.id
_entity.type
_entity.pdbx_description
1 polymer ?
#
loop_
_entity_poly.entity_id
_entity_poly.type
_entity_poly.pdbx_seq_one_letter_code
_entity_poly.pdbx_strand_id
1 'polypeptide(L)'
;MQYVSLDNIKNDLIKYFKAQNLYPVIGAGFSAKCVTANGVIPSGDMLKTEMLNQIKEAGADVTSISSLDLKSIAKYYKKLVPRNIRTKYLLENFTNVVLPDYAINFLNINWKYIYTFNIDSSIEENSRFNNIILPNKPGDEDNIKNMNDCIFKVHGDVVDYCKYTDSICYIFDSKEYAQSIKRNLYILNKLNHDFTYNNLIFIGCSLTDELDLLSLSTFDENSSMTSRYFVSDTKPDKFREIDLEEYGITHIILVDNYLDFYHSFYEIFLESEKLQYDELSNFKNMKINFNELSYNSNIKYITLSKSLFNSKDFSINIPSFFIERDMITQKVIPEMDNYNLQFICGGRVSGKTFALISILKIIRNRDVYFFDSRYNINDETVSQLLKTNNSIICFDTTSISKEQVYYIKENIETLYENKLNIVICINRSDKDMIYSINQITDEKKVFLYNLENKLKSTECKSINEKLSKLTIPCFDVKKSLLDNLLIISKTVSAPYKINKNYEIKNVQTMSIFILLAINEKITSQEFVDFGIEREIYDLLRKLSPIIDEDYTSIIERNSLNSSSYKIYANSRYWILSTLGKYASDYTMHKLIINAYYNIISCLINNHSTKYKSIEDYIKYDIINETFFRPDRGNLLLIKSLYDRLNDILSSIPQFHHQRAKCYLWHCDYGDNQQTEINDALRFAKLARHNLELQSNANNIKISISLSHIDFTLALIYAKINHINNYMNITMFKESLPIIKMALSNPYNKDYFYGLIHRKNKNIDDINHLFSYVTTNDLSYLNLSPIEKNLLDEIINIIYQSKQ
;
A
#
# COMPACT_ATOMS: atom_id res chain seq x y z
N MET A 1 -32.26 -11.55 -12.51
CA MET A 1 -32.44 -10.53 -11.46
C MET A 1 -33.46 -10.99 -10.41
N GLN A 2 -33.30 -10.61 -9.14
CA GLN A 2 -34.19 -11.03 -8.04
C GLN A 2 -35.04 -9.85 -7.50
N TYR A 3 -36.32 -10.10 -7.23
CA TYR A 3 -37.19 -9.13 -6.53
C TYR A 3 -37.21 -9.43 -5.04
N VAL A 4 -36.95 -8.43 -4.21
CA VAL A 4 -36.89 -8.56 -2.76
C VAL A 4 -37.66 -7.44 -2.07
N SER A 5 -38.20 -7.71 -0.88
CA SER A 5 -38.70 -6.67 0.04
C SER A 5 -37.63 -6.33 1.07
N LEU A 6 -37.75 -5.17 1.73
CA LEU A 6 -36.87 -4.79 2.85
C LEU A 6 -36.87 -5.84 3.96
N ASP A 7 -38.02 -6.40 4.30
CA ASP A 7 -38.15 -7.44 5.33
C ASP A 7 -37.35 -8.70 4.98
N ASN A 8 -37.37 -9.10 3.71
CA ASN A 8 -36.67 -10.29 3.25
C ASN A 8 -35.15 -10.15 3.38
N ILE A 9 -34.61 -8.93 3.20
CA ILE A 9 -33.17 -8.66 3.24
C ILE A 9 -32.72 -8.01 4.55
N LYS A 10 -33.61 -7.81 5.52
CA LYS A 10 -33.33 -7.11 6.79
C LYS A 10 -32.09 -7.67 7.50
N ASN A 11 -32.00 -8.98 7.64
CA ASN A 11 -30.87 -9.64 8.31
C ASN A 11 -29.55 -9.41 7.57
N ASP A 12 -29.57 -9.35 6.24
CA ASP A 12 -28.39 -9.10 5.44
C ASP A 12 -27.98 -7.63 5.50
N LEU A 13 -28.94 -6.69 5.46
CA LEU A 13 -28.70 -5.27 5.72
C LEU A 13 -28.06 -5.04 7.09
N ILE A 14 -28.55 -5.70 8.15
CA ILE A 14 -27.93 -5.61 9.49
C ILE A 14 -26.47 -6.10 9.45
N LYS A 15 -26.17 -7.21 8.77
CA LYS A 15 -24.79 -7.67 8.60
C LYS A 15 -23.96 -6.66 7.81
N TYR A 16 -24.53 -6.06 6.77
CA TYR A 16 -23.81 -5.11 5.93
C TYR A 16 -23.47 -3.80 6.63
N PHE A 17 -24.39 -3.28 7.45
CA PHE A 17 -24.13 -2.12 8.31
C PHE A 17 -23.02 -2.42 9.31
N LYS A 18 -23.11 -3.56 10.00
CA LYS A 18 -22.07 -3.98 10.95
C LYS A 18 -20.70 -4.13 10.28
N ALA A 19 -20.66 -4.72 9.09
CA ALA A 19 -19.42 -4.92 8.35
C ALA A 19 -18.95 -3.66 7.60
N GLN A 20 -19.70 -2.55 7.61
CA GLN A 20 -19.46 -1.34 6.80
C GLN A 20 -19.13 -1.69 5.33
N ASN A 21 -19.96 -2.50 4.68
CA ASN A 21 -19.74 -2.95 3.30
C ASN A 21 -20.94 -2.69 2.36
N LEU A 22 -21.84 -1.78 2.74
CA LEU A 22 -22.92 -1.26 1.91
C LEU A 22 -22.69 0.23 1.65
N TYR A 23 -22.72 0.64 0.38
CA TYR A 23 -22.49 2.02 -0.02
C TYR A 23 -23.66 2.56 -0.85
N PRO A 24 -24.13 3.80 -0.57
CA PRO A 24 -25.21 4.41 -1.32
C PRO A 24 -24.68 5.07 -2.59
N VAL A 25 -25.43 4.87 -3.68
CA VAL A 25 -25.29 5.62 -4.93
C VAL A 25 -26.57 6.42 -5.12
N ILE A 26 -26.44 7.75 -5.00
CA ILE A 26 -27.57 8.68 -4.98
C ILE A 26 -27.71 9.37 -6.34
N GLY A 27 -28.91 9.36 -6.89
CA GLY A 27 -29.25 10.03 -8.15
C GLY A 27 -30.23 11.20 -7.97
N ALA A 28 -30.62 11.79 -9.10
CA ALA A 28 -31.38 13.04 -9.13
C ALA A 28 -32.75 12.91 -8.46
N GLY A 29 -33.34 11.71 -8.45
CA GLY A 29 -34.62 11.45 -7.77
C GLY A 29 -34.58 11.66 -6.25
N PHE A 30 -33.40 11.67 -5.62
CA PHE A 30 -33.24 11.92 -4.19
C PHE A 30 -33.51 13.38 -3.81
N SER A 31 -33.05 14.33 -4.64
CA SER A 31 -33.20 15.78 -4.43
C SER A 31 -34.28 16.40 -5.31
N ALA A 32 -34.79 15.70 -6.33
CA ALA A 32 -35.80 16.22 -7.24
C ALA A 32 -37.02 16.80 -6.51
N LYS A 33 -37.44 17.99 -6.94
CA LYS A 33 -38.55 18.76 -6.37
C LYS A 33 -38.32 19.28 -4.94
N CYS A 34 -37.13 19.11 -4.36
CA CYS A 34 -36.78 19.76 -3.11
C CYS A 34 -36.67 21.28 -3.33
N VAL A 35 -37.06 22.03 -2.30
CA VAL A 35 -37.06 23.49 -2.32
C VAL A 35 -35.62 23.99 -2.20
N THR A 36 -35.27 25.02 -2.97
CA THR A 36 -34.04 25.78 -2.80
C THR A 36 -34.36 27.20 -2.34
N ALA A 37 -33.33 28.00 -2.05
CA ALA A 37 -33.52 29.39 -1.63
C ALA A 37 -34.35 30.24 -2.63
N ASN A 38 -34.23 29.97 -3.94
CA ASN A 38 -34.83 30.78 -5.00
C ASN A 38 -35.60 29.95 -6.06
N GLY A 39 -35.87 28.67 -5.79
CA GLY A 39 -36.44 27.77 -6.79
C GLY A 39 -36.68 26.36 -6.26
N VAL A 40 -36.56 25.39 -7.17
CA VAL A 40 -36.80 23.98 -6.90
C VAL A 40 -35.84 23.15 -7.73
N ILE A 41 -35.28 22.08 -7.16
CA ILE A 41 -34.42 21.14 -7.89
C ILE A 41 -35.22 20.50 -9.03
N PRO A 42 -34.85 20.70 -10.31
CA PRO A 42 -35.61 20.15 -11.42
C PRO A 42 -35.36 18.63 -11.55
N SER A 43 -36.40 17.88 -11.97
CA SER A 43 -36.16 16.54 -12.52
C SER A 43 -35.42 16.63 -13.87
N GLY A 44 -34.92 15.49 -14.37
CA GLY A 44 -34.28 15.45 -15.70
C GLY A 44 -35.16 16.01 -16.82
N ASP A 45 -36.46 15.69 -16.81
CA ASP A 45 -37.43 16.21 -17.77
C ASP A 45 -37.70 17.70 -17.58
N MET A 46 -37.85 18.17 -16.34
CA MET A 46 -38.02 19.61 -16.06
C MET A 46 -36.80 20.40 -16.53
N LEU A 47 -35.60 19.88 -16.30
CA LEU A 47 -34.36 20.50 -16.73
C LEU A 47 -34.25 20.52 -18.26
N LYS A 48 -34.65 19.44 -18.94
CA LYS A 48 -34.71 19.38 -20.41
C LYS A 48 -35.61 20.48 -20.97
N THR A 49 -36.82 20.61 -20.43
CA THR A 49 -37.78 21.64 -20.85
C THR A 49 -37.20 23.04 -20.62
N GLU A 50 -36.59 23.28 -19.48
CA GLU A 50 -36.01 24.58 -19.15
C GLU A 50 -34.83 24.95 -20.04
N MET A 51 -33.93 23.99 -20.34
CA MET A 51 -32.84 24.20 -21.28
C MET A 51 -33.36 24.57 -22.68
N LEU A 52 -34.41 23.90 -23.16
CA LEU A 52 -35.03 24.23 -24.45
C LEU A 52 -35.64 25.63 -24.44
N ASN A 53 -36.30 26.04 -23.36
CA ASN A 53 -36.84 27.39 -23.22
C ASN A 53 -35.74 28.45 -23.28
N GLN A 54 -34.65 28.28 -22.52
CA GLN A 54 -33.54 29.22 -22.54
C GLN A 54 -32.79 29.27 -23.88
N ILE A 55 -32.69 28.13 -24.60
CA ILE A 55 -32.15 28.11 -25.98
C ILE A 55 -33.05 28.92 -26.91
N LYS A 56 -34.37 28.79 -26.77
CA LYS A 56 -35.34 29.53 -27.56
C LYS A 56 -35.29 31.03 -27.26
N GLU A 57 -35.16 31.40 -25.99
CA GLU A 57 -34.97 32.79 -25.56
C GLU A 57 -33.65 33.40 -26.06
N ALA A 58 -32.60 32.58 -26.23
CA ALA A 58 -31.36 32.98 -26.88
C ALA A 58 -31.48 33.14 -28.41
N GLY A 59 -32.67 32.91 -29.00
CA GLY A 59 -32.99 33.18 -30.40
C GLY A 59 -32.83 32.00 -31.35
N ALA A 60 -32.68 30.77 -30.84
CA ALA A 60 -32.56 29.56 -31.66
C ALA A 60 -33.88 28.77 -31.76
N ASP A 61 -34.15 28.15 -32.91
CA ASP A 61 -35.29 27.24 -33.07
C ASP A 61 -35.00 25.87 -32.45
N VAL A 62 -35.90 25.43 -31.56
CA VAL A 62 -35.77 24.18 -30.79
C VAL A 62 -36.63 23.05 -31.32
N THR A 63 -37.48 23.28 -32.33
CA THR A 63 -38.41 22.27 -32.86
C THR A 63 -37.68 21.00 -33.31
N SER A 64 -36.55 21.16 -34.01
CA SER A 64 -35.73 20.07 -34.54
C SER A 64 -34.95 19.26 -33.49
N ILE A 65 -34.81 19.77 -32.26
CA ILE A 65 -34.02 19.14 -31.19
C ILE A 65 -34.86 18.73 -29.96
N SER A 66 -36.15 19.10 -29.94
CA SER A 66 -37.05 18.85 -28.81
C SER A 66 -37.21 17.36 -28.43
N SER A 67 -37.09 16.47 -29.42
CA SER A 67 -37.16 15.01 -29.25
C SER A 67 -35.86 14.38 -28.78
N LEU A 68 -34.73 15.09 -28.80
CA LEU A 68 -33.43 14.57 -28.36
C LEU A 68 -33.41 14.37 -26.83
N ASP A 69 -32.48 13.56 -26.35
CA ASP A 69 -32.25 13.32 -24.94
C ASP A 69 -31.59 14.53 -24.25
N LEU A 70 -31.57 14.52 -22.91
CA LEU A 70 -31.04 15.61 -22.10
C LEU A 70 -29.56 15.89 -22.40
N LYS A 71 -28.72 14.85 -22.57
CA LYS A 71 -27.27 15.02 -22.83
C LYS A 71 -27.03 15.69 -24.18
N SER A 72 -27.83 15.33 -25.20
CA SER A 72 -27.78 16.00 -26.50
C SER A 72 -28.22 17.46 -26.42
N ILE A 73 -29.28 17.77 -25.68
CA ILE A 73 -29.75 19.16 -25.51
C ILE A 73 -28.73 20.01 -24.74
N ALA A 74 -28.10 19.45 -23.71
CA ALA A 74 -27.08 20.13 -22.90
C ALA A 74 -25.92 20.67 -23.74
N LYS A 75 -25.49 19.93 -24.78
CA LYS A 75 -24.47 20.37 -25.73
C LYS A 75 -24.86 21.68 -26.44
N TYR A 76 -26.11 21.82 -26.86
CA TYR A 76 -26.61 23.04 -27.51
C TYR A 76 -26.78 24.16 -26.49
N TYR A 77 -27.34 23.85 -25.32
CA TYR A 77 -27.50 24.79 -24.21
C TYR A 77 -26.18 25.48 -23.83
N LYS A 78 -25.10 24.71 -23.65
CA LYS A 78 -23.77 25.27 -23.32
C LYS A 78 -23.22 26.22 -24.39
N LYS A 79 -23.52 25.97 -25.67
CA LYS A 79 -23.00 26.76 -26.80
C LYS A 79 -23.83 28.01 -27.10
N LEU A 80 -25.15 27.91 -26.95
CA LEU A 80 -26.09 28.95 -27.37
C LEU A 80 -26.50 29.88 -26.22
N VAL A 81 -26.51 29.38 -24.97
CA VAL A 81 -26.93 30.17 -23.81
C VAL A 81 -25.72 30.77 -23.08
N PRO A 82 -25.68 32.10 -22.88
CA PRO A 82 -24.61 32.80 -22.17
C PRO A 82 -24.34 32.24 -20.77
N ARG A 83 -23.06 32.13 -20.39
CA ARG A 83 -22.65 31.51 -19.11
C ARG A 83 -23.31 32.17 -17.89
N ASN A 84 -23.44 33.50 -17.87
CA ASN A 84 -24.05 34.24 -16.77
C ASN A 84 -25.51 33.82 -16.51
N ILE A 85 -26.29 33.55 -17.56
CA ILE A 85 -27.66 33.04 -17.45
C ILE A 85 -27.63 31.62 -16.88
N ARG A 86 -26.76 30.76 -17.43
CA ARG A 86 -26.63 29.37 -16.99
C ARG A 86 -26.23 29.28 -15.52
N THR A 87 -25.23 30.04 -15.08
CA THR A 87 -24.79 30.02 -13.68
C THR A 87 -25.83 30.59 -12.73
N LYS A 88 -26.59 31.62 -13.16
CA LYS A 88 -27.68 32.15 -12.34
C LYS A 88 -28.73 31.07 -12.09
N TYR A 89 -29.19 30.41 -13.15
CA TYR A 89 -30.17 29.33 -13.06
C TYR A 89 -29.67 28.18 -12.17
N LEU A 90 -28.41 27.76 -12.36
CA LEU A 90 -27.79 26.71 -11.57
C LEU A 90 -27.68 27.07 -10.09
N LEU A 91 -27.24 28.28 -9.75
CA LEU A 91 -27.16 28.72 -8.35
C LEU A 91 -28.54 28.80 -7.69
N GLU A 92 -29.55 29.28 -8.41
CA GLU A 92 -30.91 29.43 -7.88
C GLU A 92 -31.60 28.08 -7.63
N ASN A 93 -31.32 27.06 -8.44
CA ASN A 93 -32.07 25.80 -8.43
C ASN A 93 -31.29 24.58 -7.94
N PHE A 94 -29.95 24.64 -7.81
CA PHE A 94 -29.11 23.50 -7.40
C PHE A 94 -28.28 23.77 -6.13
N THR A 95 -28.44 24.93 -5.49
CA THR A 95 -27.75 25.23 -4.22
C THR A 95 -28.70 25.70 -3.13
N ASN A 96 -28.27 25.65 -1.86
CA ASN A 96 -29.10 25.96 -0.69
C ASN A 96 -30.36 25.09 -0.66
N VAL A 97 -30.19 23.79 -0.86
CA VAL A 97 -31.27 22.82 -0.98
C VAL A 97 -31.73 22.41 0.41
N VAL A 98 -33.04 22.37 0.65
CA VAL A 98 -33.62 21.88 1.90
C VAL A 98 -34.15 20.47 1.66
N LEU A 99 -33.51 19.48 2.29
CA LEU A 99 -33.98 18.10 2.25
C LEU A 99 -35.07 17.86 3.32
N PRO A 100 -36.04 16.96 3.04
CA PRO A 100 -37.00 16.53 4.05
C PRO A 100 -36.36 15.62 5.11
N ASP A 101 -36.96 15.56 6.30
CA ASP A 101 -36.41 14.84 7.47
C ASP A 101 -36.07 13.37 7.21
N TYR A 102 -36.89 12.67 6.41
CA TYR A 102 -36.64 11.26 6.08
C TYR A 102 -35.37 11.07 5.23
N ALA A 103 -35.08 12.01 4.34
CA ALA A 103 -33.88 12.00 3.51
C ALA A 103 -32.65 12.36 4.36
N ILE A 104 -32.79 13.31 5.29
CA ILE A 104 -31.76 13.64 6.27
C ILE A 104 -31.44 12.43 7.15
N ASN A 105 -32.46 11.70 7.63
CA ASN A 105 -32.25 10.48 8.41
C ASN A 105 -31.47 9.41 7.63
N PHE A 106 -31.76 9.25 6.34
CA PHE A 106 -30.98 8.36 5.48
C PHE A 106 -29.50 8.78 5.39
N LEU A 107 -29.23 10.09 5.27
CA LEU A 107 -27.86 10.61 5.30
C LEU A 107 -27.19 10.50 6.69
N ASN A 108 -27.96 10.41 7.77
CA ASN A 108 -27.46 10.22 9.14
C ASN A 108 -27.07 8.76 9.47
N ILE A 109 -27.33 7.81 8.57
CA ILE A 109 -26.76 6.47 8.67
C ILE A 109 -25.23 6.58 8.65
N ASN A 110 -24.54 5.67 9.33
CA ASN A 110 -23.09 5.68 9.43
C ASN A 110 -22.39 5.21 8.13
N TRP A 111 -22.70 5.87 7.01
CA TRP A 111 -22.01 5.64 5.74
C TRP A 111 -20.56 6.06 5.85
N LYS A 112 -19.67 5.26 5.29
CA LYS A 112 -18.24 5.59 5.23
C LYS A 112 -17.97 6.72 4.22
N TYR A 113 -18.68 6.69 3.10
CA TYR A 113 -18.74 7.72 2.07
C TYR A 113 -19.95 7.48 1.17
N ILE A 114 -20.28 8.47 0.35
CA ILE A 114 -21.43 8.46 -0.56
C ILE A 114 -20.97 8.69 -1.99
N TYR A 115 -21.50 7.91 -2.94
CA TYR A 115 -21.44 8.26 -4.37
C TYR A 115 -22.68 9.03 -4.77
N THR A 116 -22.51 10.04 -5.60
CA THR A 116 -23.65 10.73 -6.18
C THR A 116 -23.43 11.10 -7.64
N PHE A 117 -24.49 10.95 -8.42
CA PHE A 117 -24.60 11.48 -9.78
C PHE A 117 -25.12 12.92 -9.78
N ASN A 118 -25.54 13.44 -8.62
CA ASN A 118 -26.06 14.78 -8.50
C ASN A 118 -24.94 15.81 -8.52
N ILE A 119 -25.23 16.93 -9.15
CA ILE A 119 -24.38 18.11 -9.18
C ILE A 119 -24.78 19.14 -8.12
N ASP A 120 -25.97 19.00 -7.53
CA ASP A 120 -26.51 19.90 -6.49
C ASP A 120 -25.77 19.75 -5.17
N SER A 121 -26.04 20.67 -4.24
CA SER A 121 -25.44 20.68 -2.90
C SER A 121 -26.30 20.07 -1.80
N SER A 122 -27.32 19.27 -2.16
CA SER A 122 -28.27 18.75 -1.19
C SER A 122 -27.65 17.86 -0.12
N ILE A 123 -26.65 17.05 -0.47
CA ILE A 123 -26.03 16.12 0.47
C ILE A 123 -25.12 16.88 1.45
N GLU A 124 -24.20 17.70 0.96
CA GLU A 124 -23.22 18.40 1.81
C GLU A 124 -23.81 19.51 2.68
N GLU A 125 -24.94 20.09 2.30
CA GLU A 125 -25.60 21.14 3.09
C GLU A 125 -26.53 20.58 4.18
N ASN A 126 -26.95 19.32 4.06
CA ASN A 126 -27.93 18.70 4.96
C ASN A 126 -27.38 17.49 5.74
N SER A 127 -26.05 17.29 5.75
CA SER A 127 -25.43 16.16 6.44
C SER A 127 -24.01 16.48 6.91
N ARG A 128 -23.37 15.51 7.58
CA ARG A 128 -21.94 15.59 7.95
C ARG A 128 -20.97 15.44 6.78
N PHE A 129 -21.46 15.03 5.60
CA PHE A 129 -20.63 14.75 4.43
C PHE A 129 -20.20 16.02 3.71
N ASN A 130 -19.16 16.70 4.21
CA ASN A 130 -18.69 17.98 3.67
C ASN A 130 -17.38 17.87 2.86
N ASN A 131 -16.76 16.68 2.81
CA ASN A 131 -15.51 16.45 2.08
C ASN A 131 -15.81 16.01 0.64
N ILE A 132 -15.90 16.98 -0.28
CA ILE A 132 -16.30 16.74 -1.67
C ILE A 132 -15.09 16.34 -2.53
N ILE A 133 -15.18 15.17 -3.16
CA ILE A 133 -14.20 14.64 -4.12
C ILE A 133 -14.78 14.79 -5.52
N LEU A 134 -14.09 15.58 -6.33
CA LEU A 134 -14.56 16.03 -7.65
C LEU A 134 -13.90 15.28 -8.80
N PRO A 135 -14.62 15.12 -9.92
CA PRO A 135 -14.05 14.59 -11.14
C PRO A 135 -13.12 15.63 -11.78
N ASN A 136 -12.20 15.17 -12.60
CA ASN A 136 -11.27 15.94 -13.43
C ASN A 136 -10.28 16.80 -12.63
N LYS A 137 -10.17 16.57 -11.32
CA LYS A 137 -9.14 17.15 -10.46
C LYS A 137 -8.18 16.06 -9.99
N PRO A 138 -6.86 16.32 -9.95
CA PRO A 138 -5.93 15.38 -9.33
C PRO A 138 -6.25 15.29 -7.84
N GLY A 139 -6.70 14.12 -7.39
CA GLY A 139 -6.93 13.85 -5.97
C GLY A 139 -5.60 13.71 -5.22
N ASP A 140 -5.51 14.28 -4.03
CA ASP A 140 -4.39 14.00 -3.14
C ASP A 140 -4.75 12.85 -2.19
N GLU A 141 -4.40 11.64 -2.61
CA GLU A 141 -4.78 10.41 -1.92
C GLU A 141 -4.36 10.38 -0.44
N ASP A 142 -3.20 10.94 -0.10
CA ASP A 142 -2.71 10.95 1.28
C ASP A 142 -3.68 11.74 2.18
N ASN A 143 -4.26 12.83 1.67
CA ASN A 143 -5.26 13.62 2.38
C ASN A 143 -6.64 12.95 2.36
N ILE A 144 -7.09 12.47 1.21
CA ILE A 144 -8.43 11.87 1.07
C ILE A 144 -8.55 10.59 1.90
N LYS A 145 -7.49 9.79 2.03
CA LYS A 145 -7.45 8.60 2.88
C LYS A 145 -7.82 8.89 4.34
N ASN A 146 -7.45 10.08 4.81
CA ASN A 146 -7.63 10.53 6.19
C ASN A 146 -8.88 11.38 6.38
N MET A 147 -9.62 11.67 5.30
CA MET A 147 -10.91 12.33 5.37
C MET A 147 -12.00 11.29 5.66
N ASN A 148 -12.85 11.60 6.62
CA ASN A 148 -14.12 10.92 6.83
C ASN A 148 -15.25 11.64 6.10
N ASP A 149 -16.40 10.99 6.01
CA ASP A 149 -17.63 11.62 5.49
C ASP A 149 -17.42 12.24 4.09
N CYS A 150 -16.80 11.47 3.19
CA CYS A 150 -16.52 11.90 1.82
C CYS A 150 -17.74 11.76 0.90
N ILE A 151 -17.87 12.68 -0.06
CA ILE A 151 -18.82 12.59 -1.19
C ILE A 151 -18.02 12.48 -2.49
N PHE A 152 -18.18 11.37 -3.20
CA PHE A 152 -17.65 11.22 -4.55
C PHE A 152 -18.71 11.66 -5.57
N LYS A 153 -18.56 12.87 -6.11
CA LYS A 153 -19.47 13.39 -7.15
C LYS A 153 -18.97 12.95 -8.52
N VAL A 154 -19.72 12.08 -9.21
CA VAL A 154 -19.29 11.50 -10.49
C VAL A 154 -19.46 12.50 -11.64
N HIS A 155 -20.59 13.21 -11.69
CA HIS A 155 -20.93 14.15 -12.78
C HIS A 155 -20.49 15.58 -12.52
N GLY A 156 -19.86 15.84 -11.37
CA GLY A 156 -19.33 17.14 -11.04
C GLY A 156 -20.04 17.87 -9.94
N ASP A 157 -19.76 19.17 -9.84
CA ASP A 157 -20.29 20.02 -8.78
C ASP A 157 -20.68 21.40 -9.29
N VAL A 158 -21.90 21.82 -8.95
CA VAL A 158 -22.46 23.08 -9.41
C VAL A 158 -21.77 24.29 -8.77
N VAL A 159 -21.33 24.16 -7.52
CA VAL A 159 -20.69 25.23 -6.77
C VAL A 159 -19.31 25.52 -7.38
N ASP A 160 -18.53 24.48 -7.66
CA ASP A 160 -17.25 24.59 -8.37
C ASP A 160 -17.42 25.21 -9.77
N TYR A 161 -18.38 24.70 -10.55
CA TYR A 161 -18.66 25.21 -11.89
C TYR A 161 -18.99 26.70 -11.88
N CYS A 162 -19.78 27.15 -10.92
CA CYS A 162 -20.20 28.54 -10.82
C CYS A 162 -19.06 29.44 -10.33
N LYS A 163 -18.25 28.98 -9.37
CA LYS A 163 -17.11 29.72 -8.79
C LYS A 163 -15.96 29.93 -9.78
N TYR A 164 -15.62 28.93 -10.59
CA TYR A 164 -14.45 28.97 -11.47
C TYR A 164 -14.84 28.98 -12.96
N THR A 165 -14.32 29.93 -13.72
CA THR A 165 -14.66 30.09 -15.15
C THR A 165 -14.05 29.00 -16.04
N ASP A 166 -12.97 28.40 -15.58
CA ASP A 166 -12.19 27.34 -16.24
C ASP A 166 -12.50 25.94 -15.66
N SER A 167 -13.55 25.80 -14.85
CA SER A 167 -13.94 24.50 -14.29
C SER A 167 -14.28 23.51 -15.41
N ILE A 168 -13.58 22.37 -15.36
CA ILE A 168 -13.86 21.17 -16.16
C ILE A 168 -14.59 20.09 -15.35
N CYS A 169 -15.04 20.43 -14.14
CA CYS A 169 -15.63 19.52 -13.17
C CYS A 169 -17.16 19.49 -13.28
N TYR A 170 -17.70 19.78 -14.47
CA TYR A 170 -19.14 19.84 -14.74
C TYR A 170 -19.44 19.05 -16.01
N ILE A 171 -19.87 17.80 -15.83
CA ILE A 171 -20.03 16.82 -16.90
C ILE A 171 -21.51 16.73 -17.24
N PHE A 172 -21.90 17.26 -18.40
CA PHE A 172 -23.31 17.31 -18.80
C PHE A 172 -23.54 16.90 -20.25
N ASP A 173 -22.49 16.88 -21.09
CA ASP A 173 -22.57 16.38 -22.45
C ASP A 173 -21.71 15.12 -22.66
N SER A 174 -22.02 14.36 -23.71
CA SER A 174 -21.38 13.07 -24.00
C SER A 174 -19.88 13.17 -24.29
N LYS A 175 -19.38 14.34 -24.74
CA LYS A 175 -17.94 14.53 -25.02
C LYS A 175 -17.17 14.72 -23.72
N GLU A 176 -17.70 15.52 -22.79
CA GLU A 176 -17.14 15.67 -21.45
C GLU A 176 -17.15 14.36 -20.69
N TYR A 177 -18.25 13.59 -20.81
CA TYR A 177 -18.38 12.26 -20.23
C TYR A 177 -17.32 11.28 -20.78
N ALA A 178 -17.10 11.25 -22.10
CA ALA A 178 -16.05 10.43 -22.69
C ALA A 178 -14.62 10.87 -22.29
N GLN A 179 -14.42 12.16 -22.01
CA GLN A 179 -13.13 12.70 -21.55
C GLN A 179 -12.90 12.46 -20.05
N SER A 180 -13.97 12.50 -19.24
CA SER A 180 -13.92 12.27 -17.81
C SER A 180 -13.56 10.84 -17.49
N ILE A 181 -14.01 9.86 -18.29
CA ILE A 181 -13.58 8.45 -18.17
C ILE A 181 -12.04 8.30 -18.14
N LYS A 182 -11.33 9.07 -18.98
CA LYS A 182 -9.87 8.99 -19.06
C LYS A 182 -9.14 9.80 -17.99
N ARG A 183 -9.77 10.88 -17.49
CA ARG A 183 -9.16 11.81 -16.52
C ARG A 183 -9.47 11.45 -15.07
N ASN A 184 -10.53 10.69 -14.83
CA ASN A 184 -11.04 10.35 -13.50
C ASN A 184 -10.70 8.93 -13.07
N LEU A 185 -9.59 8.40 -13.58
CA LEU A 185 -9.21 7.00 -13.36
C LEU A 185 -9.31 6.62 -11.87
N TYR A 186 -8.96 7.54 -10.98
CA TYR A 186 -9.09 7.36 -9.54
C TYR A 186 -10.52 7.11 -9.02
N ILE A 187 -11.48 8.01 -9.30
CA ILE A 187 -12.88 7.85 -8.85
C ILE A 187 -13.50 6.61 -9.51
N LEU A 188 -13.16 6.36 -10.77
CA LEU A 188 -13.66 5.22 -11.51
C LEU A 188 -13.09 3.89 -11.01
N ASN A 189 -11.80 3.82 -10.68
CA ASN A 189 -11.20 2.63 -10.06
C ASN A 189 -11.82 2.36 -8.68
N LYS A 190 -12.08 3.42 -7.91
CA LYS A 190 -12.74 3.32 -6.61
C LYS A 190 -14.18 2.80 -6.75
N LEU A 191 -14.95 3.35 -7.70
CA LEU A 191 -16.30 2.91 -7.99
C LEU A 191 -16.32 1.48 -8.56
N ASN A 192 -15.41 1.15 -9.47
CA ASN A 192 -15.23 -0.20 -10.03
C ASN A 192 -14.97 -1.23 -8.93
N HIS A 193 -14.06 -0.90 -8.02
CA HIS A 193 -13.79 -1.74 -6.86
C HIS A 193 -15.06 -1.96 -6.04
N ASP A 194 -15.77 -0.91 -5.64
CA ASP A 194 -16.96 -1.07 -4.80
C ASP A 194 -18.08 -1.80 -5.52
N PHE A 195 -18.22 -1.57 -6.82
CA PHE A 195 -19.17 -2.26 -7.67
C PHE A 195 -18.88 -3.77 -7.78
N THR A 196 -17.60 -4.16 -7.73
CA THR A 196 -17.16 -5.54 -7.83
C THR A 196 -17.16 -6.26 -6.48
N TYR A 197 -16.64 -5.62 -5.42
CA TYR A 197 -16.30 -6.26 -4.14
C TYR A 197 -17.14 -5.83 -2.94
N ASN A 198 -18.00 -4.81 -3.08
CA ASN A 198 -18.88 -4.32 -2.01
C ASN A 198 -20.36 -4.35 -2.44
N ASN A 199 -21.26 -4.18 -1.47
CA ASN A 199 -22.68 -4.05 -1.74
C ASN A 199 -23.02 -2.60 -2.07
N LEU A 200 -23.88 -2.39 -3.06
CA LEU A 200 -24.33 -1.07 -3.48
C LEU A 200 -25.85 -0.96 -3.40
N ILE A 201 -26.35 0.21 -3.02
CA ILE A 201 -27.77 0.54 -3.10
C ILE A 201 -27.97 1.82 -3.92
N PHE A 202 -28.69 1.69 -5.03
CA PHE A 202 -29.00 2.77 -5.95
C PHE A 202 -30.35 3.37 -5.60
N ILE A 203 -30.37 4.68 -5.32
CA ILE A 203 -31.56 5.41 -4.87
C ILE A 203 -31.73 6.68 -5.68
N GLY A 204 -32.93 6.88 -6.25
CA GLY A 204 -33.22 8.03 -7.10
C GLY A 204 -32.41 8.05 -8.40
N CYS A 205 -31.81 6.92 -8.80
CA CYS A 205 -31.05 6.79 -10.03
C CYS A 205 -31.96 6.30 -11.15
N SER A 206 -31.93 6.97 -12.31
CA SER A 206 -32.54 6.41 -13.52
C SER A 206 -31.65 5.37 -14.18
N LEU A 207 -30.33 5.36 -13.93
CA LEU A 207 -29.35 4.47 -14.61
C LEU A 207 -29.56 4.42 -16.13
N THR A 208 -30.00 5.51 -16.75
CA THR A 208 -30.16 5.62 -18.20
C THR A 208 -28.93 6.34 -18.75
N ASP A 209 -28.25 5.75 -19.73
CA ASP A 209 -27.05 6.31 -20.37
C ASP A 209 -25.82 6.45 -19.45
N GLU A 210 -25.72 5.69 -18.35
CA GLU A 210 -24.54 5.69 -17.47
C GLU A 210 -23.43 4.77 -18.02
N LEU A 211 -22.78 5.22 -19.11
CA LEU A 211 -21.70 4.48 -19.78
C LEU A 211 -20.55 4.11 -18.83
N ASP A 212 -20.32 4.90 -17.77
CA ASP A 212 -19.33 4.59 -16.74
C ASP A 212 -19.66 3.25 -16.11
N LEU A 213 -20.89 3.03 -15.64
CA LEU A 213 -21.33 1.77 -15.03
C LEU A 213 -21.37 0.60 -16.03
N LEU A 214 -21.77 0.85 -17.29
CA LEU A 214 -21.74 -0.18 -18.35
C LEU A 214 -20.33 -0.67 -18.65
N SER A 215 -19.32 0.21 -18.54
CA SER A 215 -17.93 -0.22 -18.70
C SER A 215 -17.49 -1.17 -17.57
N LEU A 216 -18.06 -1.01 -16.37
CA LEU A 216 -17.76 -1.81 -15.17
C LEU A 216 -18.53 -3.14 -15.13
N SER A 217 -19.66 -3.26 -15.81
CA SER A 217 -20.48 -4.48 -15.80
C SER A 217 -19.94 -5.62 -16.67
N THR A 218 -18.84 -5.39 -17.40
CA THR A 218 -18.21 -6.39 -18.31
C THR A 218 -17.40 -7.49 -17.60
N PHE A 219 -17.42 -7.55 -16.26
CA PHE A 219 -16.74 -8.59 -15.49
C PHE A 219 -17.60 -9.86 -15.33
N ASP A 220 -16.95 -11.02 -15.54
CA ASP A 220 -17.53 -12.35 -15.67
C ASP A 220 -18.55 -12.73 -14.57
N GLU A 221 -19.56 -13.52 -14.98
CA GLU A 221 -20.65 -14.13 -14.19
C GLU A 221 -20.20 -14.91 -12.92
N ASN A 222 -18.90 -15.08 -12.70
CA ASN A 222 -18.32 -15.85 -11.59
C ASN A 222 -18.02 -15.03 -10.32
N SER A 223 -18.34 -13.73 -10.28
CA SER A 223 -18.07 -12.81 -9.15
C SER A 223 -19.25 -12.65 -8.15
N SER A 224 -20.17 -13.62 -8.11
CA SER A 224 -21.53 -13.50 -7.54
C SER A 224 -21.67 -13.43 -6.00
N MET A 225 -20.77 -12.74 -5.29
CA MET A 225 -20.89 -12.57 -3.82
C MET A 225 -21.40 -11.20 -3.36
N THR A 226 -21.59 -10.23 -4.27
CA THR A 226 -22.00 -8.87 -3.91
C THR A 226 -23.40 -8.51 -4.39
N SER A 227 -24.18 -7.89 -3.51
CA SER A 227 -25.54 -7.44 -3.77
C SER A 227 -25.55 -5.99 -4.25
N ARG A 228 -26.07 -5.78 -5.46
CA ARG A 228 -26.35 -4.48 -6.08
C ARG A 228 -27.86 -4.30 -6.15
N TYR A 229 -28.38 -3.45 -5.26
CA TYR A 229 -29.80 -3.18 -5.07
C TYR A 229 -30.25 -1.95 -5.85
N PHE A 230 -31.32 -2.08 -6.61
CA PHE A 230 -32.01 -0.95 -7.25
C PHE A 230 -33.36 -0.74 -6.57
N VAL A 231 -33.58 0.45 -6.00
CA VAL A 231 -34.85 0.80 -5.35
C VAL A 231 -35.78 1.42 -6.39
N SER A 232 -37.01 0.92 -6.47
CA SER A 232 -38.02 1.43 -7.39
C SER A 232 -39.41 1.37 -6.77
N ASP A 233 -40.24 2.37 -7.01
CA ASP A 233 -41.66 2.37 -6.66
C ASP A 233 -42.54 1.78 -7.78
N THR A 234 -41.95 1.56 -8.94
CA THR A 234 -42.61 0.99 -10.12
C THR A 234 -41.89 -0.28 -10.53
N LYS A 235 -42.68 -1.32 -10.84
CA LYS A 235 -42.12 -2.57 -11.35
C LYS A 235 -41.53 -2.33 -12.75
N PRO A 236 -40.21 -2.54 -12.96
CA PRO A 236 -39.61 -2.43 -14.29
C PRO A 236 -40.28 -3.37 -15.29
N ASP A 237 -40.43 -2.91 -16.54
CA ASP A 237 -40.79 -3.81 -17.63
C ASP A 237 -39.62 -4.71 -18.03
N LYS A 238 -39.86 -5.70 -18.89
CA LYS A 238 -38.83 -6.67 -19.28
C LYS A 238 -37.62 -6.02 -19.98
N PHE A 239 -37.81 -4.93 -20.72
CA PHE A 239 -36.71 -4.27 -21.40
C PHE A 239 -35.84 -3.55 -20.38
N ARG A 240 -36.49 -2.85 -19.45
CA ARG A 240 -35.80 -2.18 -18.35
C ARG A 240 -35.12 -3.18 -17.41
N GLU A 241 -35.69 -4.36 -17.23
CA GLU A 241 -35.04 -5.43 -16.48
C GLU A 241 -33.73 -5.87 -17.15
N ILE A 242 -33.73 -6.04 -18.48
CA ILE A 242 -32.53 -6.36 -19.26
C ILE A 242 -31.50 -5.24 -19.13
N ASP A 243 -31.90 -3.97 -19.27
CA ASP A 243 -30.97 -2.84 -19.10
C ASP A 243 -30.33 -2.87 -17.71
N LEU A 244 -31.12 -3.05 -16.64
CA LEU A 244 -30.63 -3.12 -15.27
C LEU A 244 -29.66 -4.30 -15.06
N GLU A 245 -29.93 -5.45 -15.66
CA GLU A 245 -29.01 -6.60 -15.66
C GLU A 245 -27.71 -6.27 -16.42
N GLU A 246 -27.78 -5.57 -17.55
CA GLU A 246 -26.60 -5.07 -18.28
C GLU A 246 -25.80 -4.06 -17.47
N TYR A 247 -26.45 -3.26 -16.62
CA TYR A 247 -25.79 -2.40 -15.62
C TYR A 247 -25.25 -3.19 -14.42
N GLY A 248 -25.38 -4.52 -14.39
CA GLY A 248 -24.92 -5.41 -13.32
C GLY A 248 -25.76 -5.37 -12.03
N ILE A 249 -26.99 -4.87 -12.09
CA ILE A 249 -27.92 -4.91 -10.96
C ILE A 249 -28.37 -6.35 -10.71
N THR A 250 -28.39 -6.72 -9.43
CA THR A 250 -28.68 -8.10 -9.00
C THR A 250 -30.05 -8.23 -8.38
N HIS A 251 -30.49 -7.19 -7.65
CA HIS A 251 -31.73 -7.19 -6.87
C HIS A 251 -32.53 -5.90 -7.11
N ILE A 252 -33.85 -6.02 -7.22
CA ILE A 252 -34.80 -4.90 -7.22
C ILE A 252 -35.55 -4.90 -5.88
N ILE A 253 -35.48 -3.78 -5.17
CA ILE A 253 -36.31 -3.50 -4.00
C ILE A 253 -37.52 -2.70 -4.50
N LEU A 254 -38.64 -3.40 -4.66
CA LEU A 254 -39.91 -2.76 -5.04
C LEU A 254 -40.58 -2.20 -3.78
N VAL A 255 -40.86 -0.90 -3.78
CA VAL A 255 -41.45 -0.18 -2.64
C VAL A 255 -42.80 0.42 -3.03
N ASP A 256 -43.73 0.55 -2.10
CA ASP A 256 -45.01 1.23 -2.40
C ASP A 256 -44.82 2.74 -2.48
N ASN A 257 -43.94 3.28 -1.63
CA ASN A 257 -43.50 4.66 -1.67
C ASN A 257 -42.11 4.79 -1.01
N TYR A 258 -41.38 5.83 -1.40
CA TYR A 258 -40.02 6.06 -0.89
C TYR A 258 -39.98 6.49 0.59
N LEU A 259 -41.03 7.15 1.09
CA LEU A 259 -41.08 7.64 2.47
C LEU A 259 -40.97 6.47 3.46
N ASP A 260 -41.84 5.47 3.30
CA ASP A 260 -41.87 4.27 4.15
C ASP A 260 -40.57 3.46 4.01
N PHE A 261 -40.00 3.41 2.81
CA PHE A 261 -38.69 2.81 2.57
C PHE A 261 -37.60 3.50 3.42
N TYR A 262 -37.48 4.83 3.37
CA TYR A 262 -36.44 5.55 4.12
C TYR A 262 -36.60 5.35 5.62
N HIS A 263 -37.83 5.41 6.14
CA HIS A 263 -38.11 5.16 7.56
C HIS A 263 -37.70 3.74 7.97
N SER A 264 -38.19 2.73 7.25
CA SER A 264 -37.90 1.32 7.55
C SER A 264 -36.41 1.01 7.45
N PHE A 265 -35.74 1.56 6.43
CA PHE A 265 -34.30 1.36 6.23
C PHE A 265 -33.47 1.98 7.36
N TYR A 266 -33.86 3.17 7.83
CA TYR A 266 -33.23 3.82 8.99
C TYR A 266 -33.45 3.05 10.30
N GLU A 267 -34.64 2.48 10.51
CA GLU A 267 -34.91 1.63 11.67
C GLU A 267 -34.03 0.37 11.68
N ILE A 268 -33.81 -0.26 10.53
CA ILE A 268 -32.90 -1.41 10.38
C ILE A 268 -31.46 -1.00 10.77
N PHE A 269 -31.02 0.19 10.36
CA PHE A 269 -29.72 0.73 10.79
C PHE A 269 -29.66 0.91 12.32
N LEU A 270 -30.66 1.55 12.93
CA LEU A 270 -30.71 1.73 14.39
C LEU A 270 -30.71 0.39 15.16
N GLU A 271 -31.34 -0.65 14.60
CA GLU A 271 -31.29 -2.00 15.16
C GLU A 271 -29.87 -2.59 15.08
N SER A 272 -29.16 -2.34 13.98
CA SER A 272 -27.78 -2.83 13.80
C SER A 272 -26.80 -2.23 14.80
N GLU A 273 -26.98 -0.96 15.18
CA GLU A 273 -26.13 -0.24 16.16
C GLU A 273 -26.28 -0.77 17.59
N LYS A 274 -27.46 -1.30 17.96
CA LYS A 274 -27.69 -1.87 19.31
C LYS A 274 -26.83 -3.10 19.62
N LEU A 275 -26.25 -3.72 18.60
CA LEU A 275 -25.45 -4.94 18.68
C LEU A 275 -23.97 -4.69 18.35
N GLN A 276 -23.45 -3.49 18.64
CA GLN A 276 -22.08 -3.12 18.30
C GLN A 276 -21.06 -4.11 18.86
N TYR A 277 -20.31 -4.70 17.95
CA TYR A 277 -19.20 -5.59 18.23
C TYR A 277 -17.91 -4.80 18.08
N ASP A 278 -17.16 -4.64 19.17
CA ASP A 278 -15.84 -4.02 19.12
C ASP A 278 -14.84 -4.99 18.47
N GLU A 279 -14.60 -4.86 17.17
CA GLU A 279 -13.62 -5.69 16.46
C GLU A 279 -12.20 -5.57 17.05
N LEU A 280 -11.86 -4.45 17.69
CA LEU A 280 -10.53 -4.28 18.31
C LEU A 280 -10.31 -5.27 19.45
N SER A 281 -11.39 -5.68 20.13
CA SER A 281 -11.35 -6.69 21.19
C SER A 281 -10.87 -8.06 20.70
N ASN A 282 -11.02 -8.39 19.41
CA ASN A 282 -10.50 -9.63 18.83
C ASN A 282 -8.97 -9.70 18.84
N PHE A 283 -8.31 -8.55 18.84
CA PHE A 283 -6.87 -8.47 18.83
C PHE A 283 -6.27 -8.44 20.23
N LYS A 284 -7.12 -8.38 21.26
CA LYS A 284 -6.77 -8.27 22.66
C LYS A 284 -6.68 -9.64 23.32
N ASN A 285 -5.57 -9.91 23.99
CA ASN A 285 -5.35 -11.11 24.81
C ASN A 285 -5.73 -12.42 24.09
N MET A 286 -5.35 -12.55 22.82
CA MET A 286 -5.71 -13.69 21.97
C MET A 286 -5.42 -15.04 22.65
N LYS A 287 -6.31 -16.01 22.43
CA LYS A 287 -6.16 -17.37 22.95
C LYS A 287 -4.94 -18.04 22.33
N ILE A 288 -4.10 -18.66 23.16
CA ILE A 288 -2.94 -19.43 22.72
C ILE A 288 -3.27 -20.93 22.79
N ASN A 289 -3.16 -21.62 21.65
CA ASN A 289 -3.29 -23.05 21.52
C ASN A 289 -1.91 -23.67 21.25
N PHE A 290 -1.63 -24.83 21.85
CA PHE A 290 -0.38 -25.56 21.63
C PHE A 290 -0.63 -26.77 20.74
N ASN A 291 0.21 -26.96 19.74
CA ASN A 291 0.13 -28.14 18.89
C ASN A 291 0.59 -29.39 19.63
N GLU A 292 -0.02 -30.51 19.27
CA GLU A 292 0.40 -31.84 19.71
C GLU A 292 1.87 -32.12 19.35
N LEU A 293 2.56 -32.90 20.19
CA LEU A 293 3.92 -33.37 19.95
C LEU A 293 3.96 -34.45 18.85
N SER A 294 3.57 -34.08 17.64
CA SER A 294 3.52 -34.97 16.48
C SER A 294 4.18 -34.32 15.27
N TYR A 295 4.84 -35.14 14.45
CA TYR A 295 5.52 -34.69 13.23
C TYR A 295 4.55 -33.94 12.28
N ASN A 296 3.37 -34.52 12.03
CA ASN A 296 2.41 -34.00 11.05
C ASN A 296 1.81 -32.63 11.42
N SER A 297 1.59 -32.37 12.71
CA SER A 297 1.04 -31.09 13.18
C SER A 297 2.06 -29.95 13.11
N ASN A 298 3.35 -30.27 13.19
CA ASN A 298 4.43 -29.29 13.31
C ASN A 298 5.22 -29.06 12.02
N ILE A 299 5.41 -30.07 11.18
CA ILE A 299 6.30 -29.96 9.99
C ILE A 299 5.90 -28.83 9.03
N LYS A 300 4.60 -28.52 8.94
CA LYS A 300 4.06 -27.46 8.07
C LYS A 300 4.56 -26.06 8.46
N TYR A 301 4.90 -25.81 9.71
CA TYR A 301 5.48 -24.54 10.15
C TYR A 301 6.91 -24.33 9.62
N ILE A 302 7.61 -25.42 9.27
CA ILE A 302 8.96 -25.38 8.71
C ILE A 302 8.92 -25.43 7.18
N THR A 303 8.11 -26.32 6.61
CA THR A 303 8.11 -26.55 5.16
C THR A 303 7.30 -25.52 4.38
N LEU A 304 6.35 -24.83 5.04
CA LEU A 304 5.46 -23.84 4.42
C LEU A 304 5.46 -22.51 5.15
N SER A 305 6.21 -22.36 6.23
CA SER A 305 6.09 -21.18 7.09
C SER A 305 4.63 -20.91 7.52
N LYS A 306 3.85 -21.96 7.80
CA LYS A 306 2.44 -21.84 8.24
C LYS A 306 2.33 -20.77 9.33
N SER A 307 1.39 -19.82 9.17
CA SER A 307 1.23 -18.76 10.14
C SER A 307 0.87 -19.27 11.54
N LEU A 308 1.37 -18.55 12.56
CA LEU A 308 1.01 -18.77 13.96
C LEU A 308 -0.40 -18.24 14.25
N PHE A 309 -0.80 -17.13 13.63
CA PHE A 309 -2.12 -16.52 13.84
C PHE A 309 -3.19 -17.25 13.00
N ASN A 310 -4.35 -17.49 13.60
CA ASN A 310 -5.53 -18.06 12.95
C ASN A 310 -6.62 -16.99 12.88
N SER A 311 -6.92 -16.52 11.67
CA SER A 311 -7.91 -15.46 11.46
C SER A 311 -9.35 -15.90 11.69
N LYS A 312 -9.65 -17.21 11.62
CA LYS A 312 -11.02 -17.72 11.80
C LYS A 312 -11.55 -17.55 13.22
N ASP A 313 -10.68 -17.69 14.21
CA ASP A 313 -11.06 -17.65 15.64
C ASP A 313 -10.21 -16.68 16.45
N PHE A 314 -9.39 -15.84 15.78
CA PHE A 314 -8.48 -14.89 16.39
C PHE A 314 -7.59 -15.52 17.49
N SER A 315 -7.03 -16.69 17.20
CA SER A 315 -6.16 -17.44 18.11
C SER A 315 -4.73 -17.61 17.58
N ILE A 316 -3.79 -17.93 18.48
CA ILE A 316 -2.40 -18.22 18.15
C ILE A 316 -2.12 -19.71 18.33
N ASN A 317 -1.76 -20.40 17.26
CA ASN A 317 -1.37 -21.80 17.25
C ASN A 317 0.15 -21.94 17.29
N ILE A 318 0.68 -22.33 18.44
CA ILE A 318 2.12 -22.44 18.70
C ILE A 318 2.61 -23.87 18.37
N PRO A 319 3.60 -24.03 17.47
CA PRO A 319 4.21 -25.33 17.23
C PRO A 319 4.98 -25.81 18.47
N SER A 320 5.03 -27.12 18.69
CA SER A 320 5.65 -27.71 19.88
C SER A 320 7.16 -27.47 19.95
N PHE A 321 7.80 -27.11 18.83
CA PHE A 321 9.21 -26.71 18.78
C PHE A 321 9.46 -25.21 19.03
N PHE A 322 8.42 -24.41 19.25
CA PHE A 322 8.54 -22.98 19.53
C PHE A 322 9.52 -22.72 20.69
N ILE A 323 10.38 -21.73 20.53
CA ILE A 323 11.28 -21.23 21.57
C ILE A 323 11.13 -19.72 21.67
N GLU A 324 11.33 -19.20 22.88
CA GLU A 324 11.50 -17.77 23.10
C GLU A 324 12.89 -17.33 22.63
N ARG A 325 12.96 -16.15 21.99
CA ARG A 325 14.26 -15.55 21.64
C ARG A 325 14.87 -14.93 22.89
N ASP A 326 16.18 -15.13 23.08
CA ASP A 326 16.92 -14.61 24.23
C ASP A 326 16.75 -13.09 24.35
N MET A 327 16.81 -12.38 23.22
CA MET A 327 16.61 -10.92 23.15
C MET A 327 15.27 -10.47 23.75
N ILE A 328 14.19 -11.24 23.58
CA ILE A 328 12.86 -10.89 24.11
C ILE A 328 12.83 -11.05 25.63
N THR A 329 13.27 -12.21 26.10
CA THR A 329 13.24 -12.57 27.52
C THR A 329 14.23 -11.78 28.37
N GLN A 330 15.38 -11.41 27.82
CA GLN A 330 16.47 -10.78 28.55
C GLN A 330 16.51 -9.25 28.39
N LYS A 331 15.85 -8.69 27.37
CA LYS A 331 15.92 -7.24 27.09
C LYS A 331 14.54 -6.61 26.90
N VAL A 332 13.82 -6.95 25.82
CA VAL A 332 12.56 -6.28 25.44
C VAL A 332 11.56 -6.25 26.59
N ILE A 333 11.22 -7.40 27.18
CA ILE A 333 10.25 -7.48 28.27
C ILE A 333 10.77 -6.79 29.55
N PRO A 334 11.98 -7.10 30.06
CA PRO A 334 12.51 -6.42 31.25
C PRO A 334 12.66 -4.91 31.13
N GLU A 335 12.88 -4.38 29.92
CA GLU A 335 13.09 -2.95 29.69
C GLU A 335 11.79 -2.19 29.34
N MET A 336 10.61 -2.82 29.43
CA MET A 336 9.32 -2.14 29.24
C MET A 336 9.03 -1.06 30.28
N ASP A 337 9.57 -1.18 31.50
CA ASP A 337 9.45 -0.12 32.51
C ASP A 337 10.29 1.11 32.17
N ASN A 338 11.32 0.94 31.33
CA ASN A 338 12.17 2.03 30.87
C ASN A 338 11.63 2.63 29.57
N TYR A 339 11.23 1.80 28.60
CA TYR A 339 10.87 2.25 27.25
C TYR A 339 9.40 1.99 26.91
N ASN A 340 8.64 3.06 26.66
CA ASN A 340 7.27 3.00 26.17
C ASN A 340 7.19 2.59 24.70
N LEU A 341 8.21 2.87 23.89
CA LEU A 341 8.23 2.53 22.46
C LEU A 341 9.49 1.73 22.13
N GLN A 342 9.31 0.49 21.70
CA GLN A 342 10.40 -0.43 21.42
C GLN A 342 10.30 -0.95 20.00
N PHE A 343 11.43 -1.04 19.31
CA PHE A 343 11.51 -1.52 17.93
C PHE A 343 12.32 -2.81 17.86
N ILE A 344 11.86 -3.78 17.08
CA ILE A 344 12.59 -5.01 16.77
C ILE A 344 12.94 -5.00 15.28
N CYS A 345 14.20 -4.72 14.98
CA CYS A 345 14.73 -4.66 13.61
C CYS A 345 15.36 -5.99 13.20
N GLY A 346 14.94 -6.56 12.07
CA GLY A 346 15.53 -7.78 11.54
C GLY A 346 15.36 -7.93 10.03
N GLY A 347 15.98 -8.94 9.45
CA GLY A 347 15.67 -9.35 8.06
C GLY A 347 14.23 -9.86 7.94
N ARG A 348 13.73 -10.10 6.73
CA ARG A 348 12.35 -10.58 6.55
C ARG A 348 12.15 -11.96 7.18
N VAL A 349 13.13 -12.86 7.06
CA VAL A 349 13.15 -14.18 7.72
C VAL A 349 14.11 -14.19 8.93
N SER A 350 13.73 -13.47 9.99
CA SER A 350 14.49 -13.45 11.27
C SER A 350 13.71 -13.95 12.49
N GLY A 351 12.44 -14.33 12.33
CA GLY A 351 11.59 -14.80 13.42
C GLY A 351 10.92 -13.67 14.22
N LYS A 352 10.66 -12.52 13.60
CA LYS A 352 10.01 -11.35 14.23
C LYS A 352 8.63 -11.69 14.82
N THR A 353 7.77 -12.35 14.06
CA THR A 353 6.47 -12.83 14.52
C THR A 353 6.60 -13.76 15.74
N PHE A 354 7.53 -14.72 15.72
CA PHE A 354 7.78 -15.60 16.88
C PHE A 354 8.24 -14.81 18.11
N ALA A 355 9.01 -13.73 17.90
CA ALA A 355 9.47 -12.85 18.95
C ALA A 355 8.30 -12.06 19.59
N LEU A 356 7.38 -11.52 18.78
CA LEU A 356 6.18 -10.84 19.29
C LEU A 356 5.24 -11.81 20.03
N ILE A 357 5.02 -13.02 19.51
CA ILE A 357 4.19 -14.04 20.17
C ILE A 357 4.78 -14.44 21.54
N SER A 358 6.10 -14.34 21.73
CA SER A 358 6.72 -14.56 23.04
C SER A 358 6.24 -13.54 24.08
N ILE A 359 5.99 -12.28 23.68
CA ILE A 359 5.46 -11.23 24.56
C ILE A 359 4.04 -11.58 25.00
N LEU A 360 3.16 -11.89 24.04
CA LEU A 360 1.79 -12.32 24.30
C LEU A 360 1.71 -13.57 25.20
N LYS A 361 2.69 -14.49 25.06
CA LYS A 361 2.75 -15.71 25.86
C LYS A 361 3.19 -15.43 27.31
N ILE A 362 4.17 -14.56 27.51
CA ILE A 362 4.84 -14.32 28.81
C ILE A 362 4.03 -13.33 29.66
N ILE A 363 3.53 -12.25 29.06
CA ILE A 363 2.88 -11.17 29.81
C ILE A 363 1.40 -11.51 30.05
N ARG A 364 0.99 -11.49 31.31
CA ARG A 364 -0.37 -11.87 31.75
C ARG A 364 -1.04 -10.86 32.69
N ASN A 365 -0.29 -9.87 33.15
CA ASN A 365 -0.74 -8.85 34.11
C ASN A 365 -1.26 -7.57 33.43
N ARG A 366 -1.23 -7.52 32.10
CA ARG A 366 -1.64 -6.38 31.27
C ARG A 366 -2.37 -6.88 30.05
N ASP A 367 -3.18 -6.00 29.47
CA ASP A 367 -3.82 -6.28 28.19
C ASP A 367 -2.78 -6.20 27.07
N VAL A 368 -2.71 -7.25 26.25
CA VAL A 368 -1.77 -7.34 25.13
C VAL A 368 -2.55 -7.39 23.82
N TYR A 369 -2.38 -6.37 22.99
CA TYR A 369 -2.89 -6.32 21.63
C TYR A 369 -1.83 -6.86 20.66
N PHE A 370 -2.21 -7.73 19.73
CA PHE A 370 -1.32 -8.25 18.71
C PHE A 370 -1.92 -8.09 17.32
N PHE A 371 -1.20 -7.41 16.44
CA PHE A 371 -1.57 -7.25 15.03
C PHE A 371 -0.56 -8.02 14.16
N ASP A 372 -1.06 -9.05 13.48
CA ASP A 372 -0.30 -9.87 12.53
C ASP A 372 -0.03 -9.09 11.23
N SER A 373 1.00 -9.48 10.45
CA SER A 373 1.35 -8.82 9.20
C SER A 373 0.20 -8.85 8.16
N ARG A 374 -0.75 -9.77 8.31
CA ARG A 374 -1.98 -9.79 7.51
C ARG A 374 -2.92 -8.61 7.75
N TYR A 375 -2.88 -7.90 8.87
CA TYR A 375 -3.75 -6.74 9.12
C TYR A 375 -3.00 -5.44 8.89
N ASN A 376 -3.61 -4.42 8.28
CA ASN A 376 -3.07 -3.05 8.23
C ASN A 376 -4.06 -2.11 8.89
N ILE A 377 -3.80 -1.63 10.10
CA ILE A 377 -4.77 -0.79 10.80
C ILE A 377 -4.77 0.65 10.25
N ASN A 378 -5.94 1.29 10.29
CA ASN A 378 -6.13 2.68 9.87
C ASN A 378 -5.73 3.68 10.99
N ASP A 379 -5.62 4.95 10.63
CA ASP A 379 -5.14 6.01 11.53
C ASP A 379 -6.09 6.26 12.72
N GLU A 380 -7.39 6.04 12.53
CA GLU A 380 -8.39 6.12 13.59
C GLU A 380 -8.16 5.03 14.65
N THR A 381 -7.90 3.80 14.22
CA THR A 381 -7.63 2.66 15.09
C THR A 381 -6.34 2.87 15.87
N VAL A 382 -5.28 3.40 15.22
CA VAL A 382 -4.05 3.81 15.93
C VAL A 382 -4.40 4.83 17.02
N SER A 383 -5.18 5.85 16.69
CA SER A 383 -5.59 6.89 17.64
C SER A 383 -6.43 6.35 18.80
N GLN A 384 -7.28 5.35 18.56
CA GLN A 384 -8.05 4.65 19.60
C GLN A 384 -7.12 3.81 20.51
N LEU A 385 -6.18 3.08 19.92
CA LEU A 385 -5.20 2.28 20.65
C LEU A 385 -4.33 3.13 21.59
N LEU A 386 -3.93 4.33 21.16
CA LEU A 386 -3.15 5.28 21.99
C LEU A 386 -3.93 5.80 23.21
N LYS A 387 -5.27 5.70 23.22
CA LYS A 387 -6.13 6.08 24.35
C LYS A 387 -6.38 4.94 25.35
N THR A 388 -5.92 3.72 25.04
CA THR A 388 -6.06 2.59 25.98
C THR A 388 -5.12 2.77 27.17
N ASN A 389 -5.47 2.21 28.33
CA ASN A 389 -4.69 2.35 29.55
C ASN A 389 -4.07 1.02 29.97
N ASN A 390 -2.82 1.06 30.45
CA ASN A 390 -2.10 -0.09 31.01
C ASN A 390 -1.99 -1.30 30.05
N SER A 391 -1.81 -1.03 28.76
CA SER A 391 -1.79 -2.05 27.70
C SER A 391 -0.43 -2.15 27.02
N ILE A 392 -0.20 -3.28 26.34
CA ILE A 392 0.94 -3.52 25.47
C ILE A 392 0.41 -3.74 24.06
N ILE A 393 1.01 -3.10 23.07
CA ILE A 393 0.56 -3.14 21.68
C ILE A 393 1.69 -3.65 20.82
N CYS A 394 1.51 -4.80 20.18
CA CYS A 394 2.51 -5.44 19.33
C CYS A 394 2.08 -5.33 17.86
N PHE A 395 2.91 -4.68 17.05
CA PHE A 395 2.73 -4.56 15.61
C PHE A 395 3.79 -5.38 14.88
N ASP A 396 3.36 -6.34 14.06
CA ASP A 396 4.26 -6.98 13.09
C ASP A 396 4.56 -6.02 11.92
N THR A 397 5.43 -6.45 11.03
CA THR A 397 6.23 -5.64 10.09
C THR A 397 5.41 -4.76 9.16
N THR A 398 4.26 -5.23 8.70
CA THR A 398 3.39 -4.50 7.78
C THR A 398 2.18 -3.92 8.48
N SER A 399 1.99 -4.16 9.79
CA SER A 399 0.70 -3.91 10.44
C SER A 399 0.33 -2.44 10.58
N ILE A 400 1.32 -1.56 10.47
CA ILE A 400 1.20 -0.11 10.48
C ILE A 400 2.10 0.50 9.41
N SER A 401 1.74 1.69 8.93
CA SER A 401 2.53 2.44 7.94
C SER A 401 3.71 3.17 8.57
N LYS A 402 4.67 3.61 7.73
CA LYS A 402 5.80 4.43 8.18
C LYS A 402 5.32 5.75 8.80
N GLU A 403 4.26 6.34 8.25
CA GLU A 403 3.63 7.56 8.77
C GLU A 403 3.03 7.37 10.16
N GLN A 404 2.35 6.24 10.39
CA GLN A 404 1.79 5.92 11.69
C GLN A 404 2.90 5.72 12.74
N VAL A 405 4.05 5.14 12.36
CA VAL A 405 5.23 5.06 13.25
C VAL A 405 5.71 6.46 13.65
N TYR A 406 5.77 7.40 12.71
CA TYR A 406 6.11 8.80 13.00
C TYR A 406 5.08 9.46 13.91
N TYR A 407 3.78 9.26 13.66
CA TYR A 407 2.71 9.77 14.50
C TYR A 407 2.77 9.23 15.94
N ILE A 408 2.98 7.93 16.12
CA ILE A 408 3.16 7.31 17.44
C ILE A 408 4.37 7.93 18.16
N LYS A 409 5.46 8.13 17.42
CA LYS A 409 6.68 8.77 17.95
C LYS A 409 6.42 10.21 18.40
N GLU A 410 5.67 11.00 17.64
CA GLU A 410 5.31 12.38 18.01
C GLU A 410 4.40 12.46 19.24
N ASN A 411 3.71 11.35 19.59
CA ASN A 411 2.81 11.25 20.73
C ASN A 411 3.38 10.45 21.91
N ILE A 412 4.71 10.34 22.04
CA ILE A 412 5.38 9.51 23.06
C ILE A 412 4.99 9.87 24.51
N GLU A 413 4.63 11.12 24.78
CA GLU A 413 4.15 11.55 26.11
C GLU A 413 2.81 10.89 26.47
N THR A 414 1.88 10.82 25.52
CA THR A 414 0.59 10.13 25.68
C THR A 414 0.79 8.65 26.04
N LEU A 415 1.81 7.99 25.47
CA LEU A 415 2.14 6.60 25.79
C LEU A 415 2.59 6.47 27.25
N TYR A 416 3.34 7.44 27.77
CA TYR A 416 3.77 7.45 29.16
C TYR A 416 2.61 7.67 30.12
N GLU A 417 1.78 8.69 29.87
CA GLU A 417 0.60 9.03 30.69
C GLU A 417 -0.38 7.86 30.82
N ASN A 418 -0.63 7.16 29.70
CA ASN A 418 -1.56 6.03 29.66
C ASN A 418 -0.92 4.69 30.07
N LYS A 419 0.37 4.69 30.47
CA LYS A 419 1.16 3.48 30.78
C LYS A 419 1.08 2.44 29.65
N LEU A 420 1.36 2.89 28.43
CA LEU A 420 1.39 2.07 27.23
C LEU A 420 2.81 1.65 26.87
N ASN A 421 2.95 0.39 26.46
CA ASN A 421 4.15 -0.09 25.81
C ASN A 421 3.83 -0.56 24.39
N ILE A 422 4.51 -0.02 23.40
CA ILE A 422 4.33 -0.39 22.00
C ILE A 422 5.60 -1.07 21.52
N VAL A 423 5.45 -2.24 20.90
CA VAL A 423 6.54 -3.01 20.29
C VAL A 423 6.29 -3.14 18.80
N ILE A 424 7.18 -2.59 17.97
CA ILE A 424 7.02 -2.53 16.51
C ILE A 424 8.13 -3.33 15.84
N CYS A 425 7.78 -4.28 14.99
CA CYS A 425 8.74 -4.96 14.13
C CYS A 425 9.01 -4.13 12.86
N ILE A 426 10.28 -3.98 12.48
CA ILE A 426 10.68 -3.26 11.26
C ILE A 426 11.71 -4.07 10.47
N ASN A 427 11.77 -3.85 9.15
CA ASN A 427 12.74 -4.53 8.31
C ASN A 427 14.07 -3.77 8.30
N ARG A 428 15.17 -4.53 8.18
CA ARG A 428 16.52 -3.96 8.07
C ARG A 428 16.73 -3.10 6.82
N SER A 429 15.90 -3.28 5.80
CA SER A 429 15.89 -2.47 4.57
C SER A 429 15.38 -1.05 4.80
N ASP A 430 14.68 -0.78 5.91
CA ASP A 430 14.09 0.53 6.23
C ASP A 430 15.10 1.44 6.94
N LYS A 431 16.20 1.72 6.25
CA LYS A 431 17.33 2.49 6.80
C LYS A 431 16.92 3.87 7.29
N ASP A 432 16.06 4.56 6.54
CA ASP A 432 15.58 5.90 6.91
C ASP A 432 14.80 5.88 8.23
N MET A 433 13.98 4.84 8.44
CA MET A 433 13.23 4.65 9.67
C MET A 433 14.18 4.35 10.83
N ILE A 434 15.09 3.38 10.66
CA ILE A 434 16.10 3.01 11.67
C ILE A 434 16.91 4.24 12.10
N TYR A 435 17.33 5.05 11.13
CA TYR A 435 18.07 6.27 11.39
C TYR A 435 17.24 7.29 12.17
N SER A 436 15.99 7.51 11.75
CA SER A 436 15.08 8.44 12.42
C SER A 436 14.72 8.02 13.85
N ILE A 437 14.77 6.72 14.16
CA ILE A 437 14.60 6.17 15.51
C ILE A 437 15.85 6.45 16.34
N ASN A 438 17.05 6.22 15.78
CA ASN A 438 18.33 6.41 16.48
C ASN A 438 18.66 7.88 16.77
N GLN A 439 18.11 8.84 16.02
CA GLN A 439 18.35 10.27 16.23
C GLN A 439 17.60 10.89 17.42
N ILE A 440 16.73 10.14 18.09
CA ILE A 440 15.94 10.69 19.19
C ILE A 440 16.83 10.97 20.40
N THR A 441 16.85 12.22 20.83
CA THR A 441 17.56 12.72 22.01
C THR A 441 16.78 12.54 23.33
N ASP A 442 15.53 12.07 23.29
CA ASP A 442 14.82 11.60 24.50
C ASP A 442 15.30 10.21 24.86
N GLU A 443 16.54 10.15 25.39
CA GLU A 443 17.37 8.96 25.65
C GLU A 443 16.73 7.86 26.52
N LYS A 444 15.48 8.03 26.97
CA LYS A 444 14.83 7.12 27.91
C LYS A 444 13.49 6.54 27.49
N LYS A 445 12.83 6.95 26.41
CA LYS A 445 11.47 6.44 26.08
C LYS A 445 11.40 5.53 24.85
N VAL A 446 12.42 5.55 23.99
CA VAL A 446 12.46 4.78 22.74
C VAL A 446 13.72 3.91 22.66
N PHE A 447 13.59 2.65 22.23
CA PHE A 447 14.75 1.78 22.01
C PHE A 447 14.62 0.90 20.77
N LEU A 448 15.75 0.61 20.11
CA LEU A 448 15.84 -0.25 18.93
C LEU A 448 16.70 -1.50 19.20
N TYR A 449 16.07 -2.67 19.13
CA TYR A 449 16.75 -3.96 19.23
C TYR A 449 17.04 -4.54 17.85
N ASN A 450 18.24 -5.11 17.69
CA ASN A 450 18.60 -5.87 16.49
C ASN A 450 18.32 -7.37 16.71
N LEU A 451 17.42 -7.93 15.90
CA LEU A 451 17.11 -9.35 15.86
C LEU A 451 17.92 -10.04 14.75
N GLU A 452 18.88 -10.85 15.16
CA GLU A 452 19.69 -11.63 14.22
C GLU A 452 18.87 -12.70 13.50
N ASN A 453 19.23 -12.95 12.23
CA ASN A 453 18.64 -14.01 11.41
C ASN A 453 19.29 -15.40 11.67
N LYS A 454 20.15 -15.49 12.68
CA LYS A 454 20.72 -16.73 13.21
C LYS A 454 20.28 -16.92 14.65
N LEU A 455 20.16 -18.17 15.07
CA LEU A 455 19.93 -18.50 16.46
C LEU A 455 21.25 -18.49 17.23
N LYS A 456 21.22 -18.01 18.48
CA LYS A 456 22.33 -18.19 19.41
C LYS A 456 22.55 -19.67 19.71
N SER A 457 23.71 -20.04 20.26
CA SER A 457 24.00 -21.43 20.63
C SER A 457 22.99 -22.01 21.62
N THR A 458 22.55 -21.21 22.59
CA THR A 458 21.50 -21.53 23.59
C THR A 458 20.14 -21.76 22.94
N GLU A 459 19.71 -20.83 22.08
CA GLU A 459 18.46 -20.92 21.31
C GLU A 459 18.49 -22.14 20.39
N CYS A 460 19.59 -22.36 19.66
CA CYS A 460 19.77 -23.46 18.72
C CYS A 460 19.73 -24.83 19.44
N LYS A 461 20.35 -24.93 20.62
CA LYS A 461 20.25 -26.14 21.44
C LYS A 461 18.80 -26.41 21.85
N SER A 462 18.10 -25.38 22.34
CA SER A 462 16.71 -25.48 22.82
C SER A 462 15.74 -25.89 21.72
N ILE A 463 15.86 -25.33 20.51
CA ILE A 463 15.00 -25.73 19.39
C ILE A 463 15.34 -27.14 18.91
N ASN A 464 16.63 -27.50 18.82
CA ASN A 464 17.05 -28.82 18.35
C ASN A 464 16.62 -29.97 19.27
N GLU A 465 16.60 -29.74 20.59
CA GLU A 465 16.02 -30.69 21.54
C GLU A 465 14.54 -30.97 21.26
N LYS A 466 13.78 -29.94 20.86
CA LYS A 466 12.35 -30.08 20.53
C LYS A 466 12.14 -30.66 19.12
N LEU A 467 12.93 -30.26 18.13
CA LEU A 467 12.87 -30.79 16.76
C LEU A 467 13.20 -32.29 16.72
N SER A 468 14.19 -32.72 17.51
CA SER A 468 14.56 -34.13 17.62
C SER A 468 13.40 -35.00 18.12
N LYS A 469 12.65 -34.51 19.12
CA LYS A 469 11.44 -35.18 19.63
C LYS A 469 10.34 -35.32 18.58
N LEU A 470 10.30 -34.41 17.61
CA LEU A 470 9.35 -34.42 16.50
C LEU A 470 9.87 -35.17 15.26
N THR A 471 11.07 -35.75 15.32
CA THR A 471 11.72 -36.40 14.18
C THR A 471 11.94 -35.44 12.99
N ILE A 472 12.19 -34.16 13.27
CA ILE A 472 12.51 -33.13 12.28
C ILE A 472 14.02 -32.86 12.32
N PRO A 473 14.72 -32.73 11.16
CA PRO A 473 16.16 -32.45 11.16
C PRO A 473 16.51 -31.16 11.92
N CYS A 474 17.64 -31.21 12.62
CA CYS A 474 18.13 -30.11 13.46
C CYS A 474 18.65 -28.91 12.67
N PHE A 475 18.59 -27.75 13.29
CA PHE A 475 19.16 -26.51 12.80
C PHE A 475 20.68 -26.49 13.04
N ASP A 476 21.41 -25.96 12.06
CA ASP A 476 22.83 -25.62 12.15
C ASP A 476 22.96 -24.17 12.63
N VAL A 477 23.63 -23.97 13.78
CA VAL A 477 23.89 -22.67 14.39
C VAL A 477 24.68 -21.72 13.48
N LYS A 478 25.48 -22.25 12.55
CA LYS A 478 26.27 -21.42 11.63
C LYS A 478 25.45 -20.85 10.48
N LYS A 479 24.26 -21.40 10.23
CA LYS A 479 23.39 -21.06 9.09
C LYS A 479 22.28 -20.11 9.51
N SER A 480 21.75 -19.35 8.54
CA SER A 480 20.58 -18.50 8.80
C SER A 480 19.32 -19.35 9.05
N LEU A 481 18.30 -18.73 9.64
CA LEU A 481 16.98 -19.36 9.77
C LEU A 481 16.45 -19.81 8.40
N LEU A 482 16.53 -18.94 7.38
CA LEU A 482 16.12 -19.27 6.01
C LEU A 482 16.87 -20.48 5.44
N ASP A 483 18.19 -20.53 5.61
CA ASP A 483 19.01 -21.65 5.14
C ASP A 483 18.63 -22.97 5.83
N ASN A 484 18.38 -22.92 7.14
CA ASN A 484 17.94 -24.08 7.90
C ASN A 484 16.57 -24.58 7.40
N LEU A 485 15.61 -23.68 7.19
CA LEU A 485 14.30 -24.03 6.61
C LEU A 485 14.45 -24.66 5.21
N LEU A 486 15.34 -24.11 4.37
CA LEU A 486 15.67 -24.62 3.02
C LEU A 486 16.28 -26.03 3.04
N ILE A 487 17.19 -26.28 3.97
CA ILE A 487 17.85 -27.58 4.09
C ILE A 487 16.84 -28.62 4.55
N ILE A 488 16.07 -28.30 5.60
CA ILE A 488 15.07 -29.22 6.13
C ILE A 488 14.01 -29.53 5.07
N SER A 489 13.52 -28.52 4.34
CA SER A 489 12.51 -28.74 3.30
C SER A 489 13.00 -29.68 2.19
N LYS A 490 14.28 -29.57 1.80
CA LYS A 490 14.94 -30.50 0.86
C LYS A 490 15.13 -31.90 1.44
N THR A 491 15.64 -32.00 2.67
CA THR A 491 15.96 -33.28 3.32
C THR A 491 14.72 -34.14 3.56
N VAL A 492 13.65 -33.51 4.06
CA VAL A 492 12.41 -34.20 4.42
C VAL A 492 11.62 -34.66 3.17
N SER A 493 12.08 -34.27 1.97
CA SER A 493 11.40 -34.55 0.70
C SER A 493 9.92 -34.18 0.73
N ALA A 494 9.51 -33.24 1.59
CA ALA A 494 8.12 -32.99 1.94
C ALA A 494 7.32 -32.72 0.66
N PRO A 495 6.57 -33.70 0.15
CA PRO A 495 5.83 -33.52 -1.08
C PRO A 495 4.58 -32.77 -0.67
N TYR A 496 4.50 -31.50 -1.09
CA TYR A 496 3.17 -30.98 -1.29
C TYR A 496 2.49 -31.84 -2.37
N LYS A 497 1.25 -32.23 -2.11
CA LYS A 497 0.29 -32.67 -3.12
C LYS A 497 -0.24 -31.51 -3.99
N ILE A 498 0.36 -30.32 -3.91
CA ILE A 498 0.11 -29.20 -4.83
C ILE A 498 1.15 -29.29 -5.92
N ASN A 499 0.69 -29.22 -7.17
CA ASN A 499 1.49 -29.32 -8.39
C ASN A 499 2.87 -28.67 -8.21
N LYS A 500 3.92 -29.50 -8.14
CA LYS A 500 5.33 -29.08 -8.23
C LYS A 500 5.61 -28.23 -9.49
N ASN A 501 4.63 -28.14 -10.39
CA ASN A 501 4.70 -27.53 -11.72
C ASN A 501 3.65 -26.41 -11.90
N TYR A 502 3.28 -25.65 -10.86
CA TYR A 502 2.54 -24.41 -11.16
C TYR A 502 3.48 -23.48 -11.93
N GLU A 503 3.21 -23.35 -13.22
CA GLU A 503 4.01 -22.57 -14.14
C GLU A 503 3.39 -21.18 -14.30
N ILE A 504 4.18 -20.14 -14.02
CA ILE A 504 3.77 -18.75 -14.27
C ILE A 504 3.90 -18.47 -15.76
N LYS A 505 2.78 -18.28 -16.44
CA LYS A 505 2.72 -18.15 -17.91
C LYS A 505 2.50 -16.73 -18.42
N ASN A 506 1.94 -15.85 -17.61
CA ASN A 506 1.57 -14.49 -18.02
C ASN A 506 2.11 -13.42 -17.06
N VAL A 507 2.05 -12.18 -17.52
CA VAL A 507 2.60 -11.01 -16.83
C VAL A 507 1.85 -10.77 -15.52
N GLN A 508 0.52 -10.87 -15.55
CA GLN A 508 -0.37 -10.64 -14.41
C GLN A 508 -0.10 -11.60 -13.25
N THR A 509 0.04 -12.91 -13.53
CA THR A 509 0.38 -13.92 -12.51
C THR A 509 1.78 -13.67 -11.95
N MET A 510 2.75 -13.31 -12.79
CA MET A 510 4.08 -12.93 -12.31
C MET A 510 4.01 -11.67 -11.42
N SER A 511 3.17 -10.69 -11.77
CA SER A 511 2.93 -9.50 -10.96
C SER A 511 2.35 -9.86 -9.59
N ILE A 512 1.36 -10.76 -9.50
CA ILE A 512 0.81 -11.25 -8.21
C ILE A 512 1.91 -11.82 -7.32
N PHE A 513 2.80 -12.66 -7.85
CA PHE A 513 3.88 -13.24 -7.07
C PHE A 513 4.87 -12.20 -6.57
N ILE A 514 5.23 -11.21 -7.41
CA ILE A 514 6.12 -10.11 -7.02
C ILE A 514 5.46 -9.25 -5.93
N LEU A 515 4.19 -8.88 -6.10
CA LEU A 515 3.41 -8.09 -5.14
C LEU A 515 3.33 -8.82 -3.78
N LEU A 516 2.97 -10.10 -3.76
CA LEU A 516 2.95 -10.91 -2.53
C LEU A 516 4.34 -11.08 -1.90
N ALA A 517 5.38 -11.21 -2.72
CA ALA A 517 6.75 -11.29 -2.24
C ALA A 517 7.23 -9.97 -1.64
N ILE A 518 6.68 -8.81 -2.01
CA ILE A 518 7.10 -7.52 -1.43
C ILE A 518 6.19 -7.16 -0.26
N ASN A 519 4.87 -7.18 -0.46
CA ASN A 519 3.86 -6.65 0.45
C ASN A 519 3.27 -7.69 1.42
N GLU A 520 3.55 -8.99 1.23
CA GLU A 520 2.96 -10.12 1.97
C GLU A 520 1.47 -10.37 1.73
N LYS A 521 0.73 -9.35 1.30
CA LYS A 521 -0.69 -9.38 0.99
C LYS A 521 -1.04 -8.40 -0.12
N ILE A 522 -2.22 -8.61 -0.70
CA ILE A 522 -2.81 -7.74 -1.72
C ILE A 522 -4.30 -7.61 -1.40
N THR A 523 -4.80 -6.40 -1.30
CA THR A 523 -6.20 -6.06 -1.02
C THR A 523 -7.04 -6.03 -2.30
N SER A 524 -8.36 -6.18 -2.21
CA SER A 524 -9.21 -6.17 -3.41
C SER A 524 -9.15 -4.86 -4.20
N GLN A 525 -8.91 -3.72 -3.54
CA GLN A 525 -8.66 -2.44 -4.22
C GLN A 525 -7.42 -2.53 -5.11
N GLU A 526 -6.34 -3.14 -4.61
CA GLU A 526 -5.11 -3.36 -5.38
C GLU A 526 -5.33 -4.32 -6.56
N PHE A 527 -6.34 -5.21 -6.51
CA PHE A 527 -6.62 -6.08 -7.66
C PHE A 527 -7.06 -5.27 -8.87
N VAL A 528 -7.91 -4.26 -8.63
CA VAL A 528 -8.37 -3.30 -9.64
C VAL A 528 -7.24 -2.39 -10.07
N ASP A 529 -6.49 -1.86 -9.10
CA ASP A 529 -5.39 -0.93 -9.38
C ASP A 529 -4.30 -1.55 -10.26
N PHE A 530 -4.06 -2.86 -10.13
CA PHE A 530 -3.07 -3.62 -10.91
C PHE A 530 -3.65 -4.39 -12.11
N GLY A 531 -4.98 -4.48 -12.25
CA GLY A 531 -5.65 -5.25 -13.30
C GLY A 531 -5.33 -6.75 -13.25
N ILE A 532 -5.45 -7.35 -12.06
CA ILE A 532 -5.07 -8.75 -11.76
C ILE A 532 -6.25 -9.57 -11.19
N GLU A 533 -7.48 -9.06 -11.25
CA GLU A 533 -8.67 -9.64 -10.64
C GLU A 533 -8.91 -11.08 -11.13
N ARG A 534 -8.84 -11.29 -12.45
CA ARG A 534 -9.10 -12.60 -13.08
C ARG A 534 -8.08 -13.66 -12.65
N GLU A 535 -6.80 -13.31 -12.66
CA GLU A 535 -5.71 -14.22 -12.33
C GLU A 535 -5.73 -14.66 -10.87
N ILE A 536 -6.22 -13.83 -9.95
CA ILE A 536 -6.30 -14.16 -8.52
C ILE A 536 -7.25 -15.33 -8.28
N TYR A 537 -8.45 -15.33 -8.86
CA TYR A 537 -9.42 -16.41 -8.70
C TYR A 537 -8.86 -17.76 -9.15
N ASP A 538 -8.17 -17.75 -10.30
CA ASP A 538 -7.52 -18.93 -10.87
C ASP A 538 -6.36 -19.42 -10.01
N LEU A 539 -5.62 -18.48 -9.42
CA LEU A 539 -4.47 -18.75 -8.59
C LEU A 539 -4.86 -19.36 -7.24
N LEU A 540 -5.88 -18.84 -6.58
CA LEU A 540 -6.37 -19.35 -5.29
C LEU A 540 -6.83 -20.81 -5.38
N ARG A 541 -7.58 -21.17 -6.45
CA ARG A 541 -8.00 -22.55 -6.71
C ARG A 541 -6.84 -23.54 -6.85
N LYS A 542 -5.69 -23.08 -7.34
CA LYS A 542 -4.53 -23.93 -7.67
C LYS A 542 -3.46 -23.94 -6.59
N LEU A 543 -3.33 -22.86 -5.81
CA LEU A 543 -2.24 -22.66 -4.87
C LEU A 543 -2.66 -22.59 -3.41
N SER A 544 -3.94 -22.60 -3.06
CA SER A 544 -4.35 -22.70 -1.65
C SER A 544 -3.81 -24.00 -1.01
N PRO A 545 -3.15 -23.96 0.17
CA PRO A 545 -3.08 -22.83 1.10
C PRO A 545 -1.74 -22.06 1.06
N ILE A 546 -0.92 -22.14 0.00
CA ILE A 546 0.33 -21.37 -0.12
C ILE A 546 0.03 -19.88 -0.23
N ILE A 547 -0.94 -19.56 -1.09
CA ILE A 547 -1.59 -18.27 -1.20
C ILE A 547 -3.03 -18.53 -0.84
N ASP A 548 -3.55 -17.79 0.12
CA ASP A 548 -4.89 -17.99 0.65
C ASP A 548 -5.60 -16.65 0.79
N GLU A 549 -6.89 -16.72 1.08
CA GLU A 549 -7.76 -15.56 1.16
C GLU A 549 -8.24 -15.28 2.59
N ASP A 550 -8.52 -14.01 2.87
CA ASP A 550 -9.13 -13.58 4.14
C ASP A 550 -10.09 -12.41 3.92
N TYR A 551 -11.01 -12.25 4.87
CA TYR A 551 -11.80 -11.03 4.97
C TYR A 551 -11.01 -9.93 5.65
N THR A 552 -11.22 -8.71 5.19
CA THR A 552 -10.60 -7.51 5.76
C THR A 552 -11.45 -7.01 6.93
N SER A 553 -10.81 -6.70 8.07
CA SER A 553 -11.49 -6.13 9.24
C SER A 553 -11.81 -4.64 9.01
N ILE A 554 -12.84 -4.11 9.70
CA ILE A 554 -13.28 -2.72 9.58
C ILE A 554 -12.14 -1.76 9.94
N ILE A 555 -11.30 -2.15 10.92
CA ILE A 555 -10.14 -1.38 11.38
C ILE A 555 -9.09 -1.15 10.28
N GLU A 556 -9.14 -1.90 9.18
CA GLU A 556 -8.21 -1.75 8.06
C GLU A 556 -8.74 -0.82 6.97
N ARG A 557 -10.04 -0.52 6.97
CA ARG A 557 -10.71 0.19 5.89
C ARG A 557 -10.74 1.69 6.14
N ASN A 558 -10.62 2.47 5.07
CA ASN A 558 -10.77 3.93 5.06
C ASN A 558 -11.53 4.38 3.80
N SER A 559 -11.64 5.68 3.56
CA SER A 559 -12.38 6.24 2.42
C SER A 559 -11.85 5.79 1.06
N LEU A 560 -10.57 5.40 0.97
CA LEU A 560 -9.94 4.95 -0.28
C LEU A 560 -9.79 3.44 -0.37
N ASN A 561 -9.54 2.78 0.75
CA ASN A 561 -9.46 1.34 0.82
C ASN A 561 -10.70 0.79 1.54
N SER A 562 -11.71 0.46 0.77
CA SER A 562 -12.94 -0.21 1.23
C SER A 562 -12.89 -1.72 1.01
N SER A 563 -11.70 -2.30 0.84
CA SER A 563 -11.55 -3.70 0.49
C SER A 563 -12.23 -4.59 1.53
N SER A 564 -13.22 -5.36 1.10
CA SER A 564 -13.88 -6.37 1.94
C SER A 564 -13.04 -7.63 2.07
N TYR A 565 -12.06 -7.78 1.18
CA TYR A 565 -11.34 -9.01 0.92
C TYR A 565 -9.86 -8.74 0.60
N LYS A 566 -9.00 -9.71 0.91
CA LYS A 566 -7.57 -9.69 0.58
C LYS A 566 -7.03 -11.09 0.38
N ILE A 567 -5.94 -11.20 -0.37
CA ILE A 567 -5.12 -12.42 -0.44
C ILE A 567 -3.80 -12.20 0.29
N TYR A 568 -3.22 -13.27 0.82
CA TYR A 568 -1.96 -13.22 1.54
C TYR A 568 -1.06 -14.42 1.27
N ALA A 569 0.23 -14.20 1.43
CA ALA A 569 1.28 -15.20 1.29
C ALA A 569 1.41 -16.03 2.57
N ASN A 570 0.55 -17.02 2.76
CA ASN A 570 0.67 -17.95 3.88
C ASN A 570 2.01 -18.69 3.90
N SER A 571 2.64 -18.88 2.72
CA SER A 571 3.98 -19.46 2.59
C SER A 571 4.92 -18.54 1.79
N ARG A 572 5.28 -17.39 2.38
CA ARG A 572 6.23 -16.42 1.79
C ARG A 572 7.55 -17.06 1.34
N TYR A 573 8.09 -17.98 2.12
CA TYR A 573 9.30 -18.72 1.78
C TYR A 573 9.19 -19.45 0.43
N TRP A 574 8.06 -20.12 0.19
CA TRP A 574 7.82 -20.82 -1.06
C TRP A 574 7.75 -19.84 -2.24
N ILE A 575 7.09 -18.69 -2.08
CA ILE A 575 7.00 -17.65 -3.12
C ILE A 575 8.40 -17.16 -3.51
N LEU A 576 9.24 -16.81 -2.52
CA LEU A 576 10.62 -16.37 -2.75
C LEU A 576 11.46 -17.47 -3.43
N SER A 577 11.31 -18.72 -3.00
CA SER A 577 12.00 -19.84 -3.64
C SER A 577 11.56 -20.06 -5.09
N THR A 578 10.28 -19.84 -5.40
CA THR A 578 9.73 -19.98 -6.75
C THR A 578 10.22 -18.83 -7.65
N LEU A 579 10.18 -17.59 -7.18
CA LEU A 579 10.73 -16.44 -7.90
C LEU A 579 12.24 -16.58 -8.14
N GLY A 580 13.00 -17.07 -7.16
CA GLY A 580 14.43 -17.37 -7.31
C GLY A 580 14.75 -18.44 -8.37
N LYS A 581 13.87 -19.45 -8.52
CA LYS A 581 13.98 -20.44 -9.61
C LYS A 581 13.75 -19.78 -10.96
N TYR A 582 12.71 -18.97 -11.11
CA TYR A 582 12.44 -18.24 -12.35
C TYR A 582 13.53 -17.23 -12.71
N ALA A 583 14.09 -16.52 -11.72
CA ALA A 583 15.24 -15.64 -11.94
C ALA A 583 16.51 -16.39 -12.39
N SER A 584 16.62 -17.68 -12.04
CA SER A 584 17.72 -18.54 -12.51
C SER A 584 17.59 -18.96 -13.97
N ASP A 585 16.40 -18.87 -14.56
CA ASP A 585 16.10 -19.22 -15.94
C ASP A 585 16.05 -17.96 -16.82
N TYR A 586 17.03 -17.83 -17.72
CA TYR A 586 17.13 -16.68 -18.62
C TYR A 586 15.92 -16.50 -19.55
N THR A 587 15.21 -17.58 -19.88
CA THR A 587 14.01 -17.49 -20.74
C THR A 587 12.88 -16.73 -20.05
N MET A 588 12.88 -16.71 -18.71
CA MET A 588 11.84 -16.10 -17.89
C MET A 588 12.14 -14.64 -17.53
N HIS A 589 13.35 -14.14 -17.81
CA HIS A 589 13.74 -12.76 -17.50
C HIS A 589 12.82 -11.73 -18.14
N LYS A 590 12.44 -11.94 -19.42
CA LYS A 590 11.51 -11.05 -20.12
C LYS A 590 10.15 -10.96 -19.41
N LEU A 591 9.65 -12.07 -18.90
CA LEU A 591 8.38 -12.11 -18.17
C LEU A 591 8.47 -11.32 -16.85
N ILE A 592 9.54 -11.55 -16.09
CA ILE A 592 9.82 -10.85 -14.83
C ILE A 592 9.91 -9.33 -15.06
N ILE A 593 10.69 -8.91 -16.05
CA ILE A 593 10.92 -7.50 -16.38
C ILE A 593 9.61 -6.83 -16.80
N ASN A 594 8.80 -7.49 -17.64
CA ASN A 594 7.50 -6.95 -18.06
C ASN A 594 6.51 -6.85 -16.89
N ALA A 595 6.52 -7.82 -15.96
CA ALA A 595 5.68 -7.78 -14.76
C ALA A 595 6.05 -6.62 -13.82
N TYR A 596 7.34 -6.39 -13.61
CA TYR A 596 7.83 -5.23 -12.86
C TYR A 596 7.44 -3.91 -13.53
N TYR A 597 7.63 -3.81 -14.85
CA TYR A 597 7.24 -2.62 -15.61
C TYR A 597 5.74 -2.34 -15.49
N ASN A 598 4.90 -3.38 -15.56
CA ASN A 598 3.46 -3.26 -15.39
C ASN A 598 3.09 -2.74 -13.99
N ILE A 599 3.65 -3.34 -12.93
CA ILE A 599 3.41 -2.90 -11.54
C ILE A 599 3.74 -1.41 -11.37
N ILE A 600 4.94 -1.00 -11.79
CA ILE A 600 5.38 0.39 -11.65
C ILE A 600 4.51 1.34 -12.50
N SER A 601 4.11 0.94 -13.70
CA SER A 601 3.24 1.75 -14.56
C SER A 601 1.86 1.96 -13.92
N CYS A 602 1.27 0.91 -13.34
CA CYS A 602 0.01 1.01 -12.58
C CYS A 602 0.16 1.96 -11.39
N LEU A 603 1.23 1.81 -10.59
CA LEU A 603 1.47 2.69 -9.44
C LEU A 603 1.60 4.17 -9.85
N ILE A 604 2.29 4.46 -10.95
CA ILE A 604 2.44 5.82 -11.46
C ILE A 604 1.10 6.38 -11.97
N ASN A 605 0.33 5.57 -12.68
CA ASN A 605 -0.95 6.00 -13.24
C ASN A 605 -2.00 6.27 -12.15
N ASN A 606 -2.00 5.48 -11.08
CA ASN A 606 -2.98 5.60 -10.00
C ASN A 606 -2.55 6.65 -8.96
N HIS A 607 -1.29 6.64 -8.53
CA HIS A 607 -0.81 7.43 -7.38
C HIS A 607 0.08 8.63 -7.77
N SER A 608 0.20 8.94 -9.07
CA SER A 608 1.21 9.83 -9.65
C SER A 608 2.66 9.35 -9.40
N THR A 609 3.67 10.01 -9.95
CA THR A 609 5.10 9.69 -9.76
C THR A 609 5.62 10.04 -8.34
N LYS A 610 4.88 9.68 -7.29
CA LYS A 610 5.33 9.82 -5.90
C LYS A 610 6.33 8.71 -5.58
N TYR A 611 7.57 9.06 -5.20
CA TYR A 611 8.60 8.08 -4.83
C TYR A 611 8.13 7.08 -3.75
N LYS A 612 7.30 7.54 -2.80
CA LYS A 612 6.79 6.74 -1.69
C LYS A 612 6.01 5.49 -2.14
N SER A 613 5.24 5.56 -3.23
CA SER A 613 4.43 4.42 -3.69
C SER A 613 5.27 3.35 -4.39
N ILE A 614 6.43 3.72 -4.95
CA ILE A 614 7.29 2.82 -5.73
C ILE A 614 8.57 2.40 -4.99
N GLU A 615 8.86 3.01 -3.84
CA GLU A 615 10.12 2.89 -3.09
C GLU A 615 10.59 1.43 -2.95
N ASP A 616 9.70 0.56 -2.50
CA ASP A 616 10.05 -0.82 -2.18
C ASP A 616 10.27 -1.69 -3.43
N TYR A 617 9.77 -1.25 -4.59
CA TYR A 617 9.98 -1.92 -5.87
C TYR A 617 11.29 -1.51 -6.56
N ILE A 618 11.88 -0.36 -6.18
CA ILE A 618 13.09 0.15 -6.84
C ILE A 618 14.35 -0.01 -5.99
N LYS A 619 14.22 -0.35 -4.70
CA LYS A 619 15.38 -0.62 -3.84
C LYS A 619 16.08 -1.91 -4.29
N TYR A 620 17.36 -1.79 -4.62
CA TYR A 620 18.16 -2.94 -5.06
C TYR A 620 18.11 -4.11 -4.07
N ASP A 621 18.25 -3.83 -2.77
CA ASP A 621 18.27 -4.86 -1.73
C ASP A 621 16.94 -5.65 -1.69
N ILE A 622 15.82 -4.98 -1.94
CA ILE A 622 14.50 -5.62 -1.97
C ILE A 622 14.35 -6.49 -3.21
N ILE A 623 14.71 -5.98 -4.40
CA ILE A 623 14.68 -6.76 -5.64
C ILE A 623 15.56 -8.01 -5.51
N ASN A 624 16.76 -7.85 -4.96
CA ASN A 624 17.69 -8.96 -4.78
C ASN A 624 17.18 -10.02 -3.80
N GLU A 625 16.48 -9.61 -2.73
CA GLU A 625 15.83 -10.54 -1.80
C GLU A 625 14.61 -11.24 -2.43
N THR A 626 13.78 -10.51 -3.19
CA THR A 626 12.60 -11.05 -3.89
C THR A 626 12.97 -12.16 -4.86
N PHE A 627 14.09 -12.02 -5.58
CA PHE A 627 14.58 -13.02 -6.53
C PHE A 627 15.69 -13.91 -5.97
N PHE A 628 15.82 -14.04 -4.64
CA PHE A 628 16.96 -14.70 -3.99
C PHE A 628 17.37 -16.04 -4.62
N ARG A 629 18.68 -16.18 -4.89
CA ARG A 629 19.32 -17.41 -5.39
C ARG A 629 20.36 -17.89 -4.37
N PRO A 630 20.34 -19.17 -3.94
CA PRO A 630 21.26 -19.67 -2.92
C PRO A 630 22.74 -19.62 -3.34
N ASP A 631 23.03 -19.83 -4.62
CA ASP A 631 24.39 -20.10 -5.09
C ASP A 631 25.01 -18.95 -5.93
N ARG A 632 24.21 -17.94 -6.34
CA ARG A 632 24.63 -16.82 -7.22
C ARG A 632 23.80 -15.55 -6.98
N GLY A 633 24.30 -14.38 -7.40
CA GLY A 633 23.51 -13.14 -7.43
C GLY A 633 22.62 -13.01 -8.68
N ASN A 634 21.69 -12.05 -8.67
CA ASN A 634 20.80 -11.73 -9.80
C ASN A 634 21.20 -10.46 -10.57
N LEU A 635 22.47 -10.07 -10.49
CA LEU A 635 22.97 -8.78 -10.98
C LEU A 635 22.51 -8.45 -12.41
N LEU A 636 22.61 -9.40 -13.36
CA LEU A 636 22.21 -9.18 -14.75
C LEU A 636 20.70 -8.89 -14.89
N LEU A 637 19.85 -9.71 -14.25
CA LEU A 637 18.40 -9.52 -14.27
C LEU A 637 18.02 -8.15 -13.69
N ILE A 638 18.63 -7.78 -12.56
CA ILE A 638 18.36 -6.50 -11.89
C ILE A 638 18.82 -5.33 -12.76
N LYS A 639 19.97 -5.43 -13.43
CA LYS A 639 20.45 -4.43 -14.38
C LYS A 639 19.47 -4.26 -15.54
N SER A 640 19.05 -5.35 -16.19
CA SER A 640 18.07 -5.31 -17.28
C SER A 640 16.72 -4.72 -16.84
N LEU A 641 16.31 -4.97 -15.60
CA LEU A 641 15.12 -4.37 -15.01
C LEU A 641 15.27 -2.85 -14.87
N TYR A 642 16.37 -2.35 -14.30
CA TYR A 642 16.61 -0.90 -14.21
C TYR A 642 16.70 -0.24 -15.60
N ASP A 643 17.34 -0.89 -16.56
CA ASP A 643 17.42 -0.37 -17.93
C ASP A 643 16.04 -0.24 -18.58
N ARG A 644 15.15 -1.21 -18.34
CA ARG A 644 13.78 -1.18 -18.83
C ARG A 644 12.91 -0.13 -18.14
N LEU A 645 13.11 0.13 -16.84
CA LEU A 645 12.29 1.10 -16.09
C LEU A 645 12.72 2.57 -16.32
N ASN A 646 13.81 2.81 -17.04
CA ASN A 646 14.37 4.16 -17.18
C ASN A 646 13.46 5.13 -17.94
N ASP A 647 12.68 4.66 -18.91
CA ASP A 647 11.71 5.49 -19.65
C ASP A 647 10.63 6.09 -18.73
N ILE A 648 10.19 5.36 -17.71
CA ILE A 648 9.12 5.79 -16.78
C ILE A 648 9.63 6.37 -15.46
N LEU A 649 10.86 6.02 -15.03
CA LEU A 649 11.43 6.47 -13.73
C LEU A 649 12.58 7.48 -13.85
N SER A 650 12.95 7.91 -15.06
CA SER A 650 14.12 8.80 -15.28
C SER A 650 14.07 10.13 -14.53
N SER A 651 12.89 10.62 -14.16
CA SER A 651 12.71 11.87 -13.40
C SER A 651 12.99 11.72 -11.89
N ILE A 652 13.09 10.48 -11.38
CA ILE A 652 13.19 10.21 -9.94
C ILE A 652 14.67 10.06 -9.55
N PRO A 653 15.21 10.95 -8.70
CA PRO A 653 16.64 10.90 -8.33
C PRO A 653 17.03 9.59 -7.65
N GLN A 654 16.17 9.08 -6.77
CA GLN A 654 16.41 7.84 -6.04
C GLN A 654 16.47 6.60 -6.92
N PHE A 655 15.75 6.59 -8.05
CA PHE A 655 15.85 5.51 -9.03
C PHE A 655 17.27 5.45 -9.62
N HIS A 656 17.83 6.61 -10.01
CA HIS A 656 19.21 6.68 -10.50
C HIS A 656 20.24 6.30 -9.45
N HIS A 657 20.00 6.59 -8.17
CA HIS A 657 20.87 6.12 -7.08
C HIS A 657 20.91 4.59 -6.97
N GLN A 658 19.74 3.94 -6.99
CA GLN A 658 19.68 2.47 -6.91
C GLN A 658 20.23 1.81 -8.18
N ARG A 659 19.99 2.41 -9.35
CA ARG A 659 20.60 2.01 -10.63
C ARG A 659 22.12 2.14 -10.60
N ALA A 660 22.66 3.24 -10.07
CA ALA A 660 24.10 3.43 -9.93
C ALA A 660 24.73 2.34 -9.06
N LYS A 661 24.09 1.99 -7.94
CA LYS A 661 24.55 0.86 -7.10
C LYS A 661 24.56 -0.46 -7.87
N CYS A 662 23.50 -0.74 -8.64
CA CYS A 662 23.45 -1.95 -9.47
C CYS A 662 24.64 -2.03 -10.43
N TYR A 663 24.95 -0.93 -11.14
CA TYR A 663 26.07 -0.87 -12.07
C TYR A 663 27.44 -0.98 -11.36
N LEU A 664 27.57 -0.37 -10.18
CA LEU A 664 28.78 -0.51 -9.33
C LEU A 664 29.08 -1.98 -8.99
N TRP A 665 28.06 -2.79 -8.72
CA TRP A 665 28.24 -4.21 -8.40
C TRP A 665 28.33 -5.09 -9.66
N HIS A 666 27.65 -4.72 -10.74
CA HIS A 666 27.68 -5.46 -11.99
C HIS A 666 29.02 -5.34 -12.73
N CYS A 667 29.75 -4.23 -12.56
CA CYS A 667 30.98 -3.96 -13.33
C CYS A 667 32.05 -5.04 -13.22
N ASP A 668 32.10 -5.82 -12.13
CA ASP A 668 33.06 -6.93 -11.97
C ASP A 668 32.74 -8.15 -12.85
N TYR A 669 31.56 -8.16 -13.47
CA TYR A 669 31.04 -9.26 -14.28
C TYR A 669 30.71 -8.83 -15.71
N GLY A 670 30.72 -7.53 -16.01
CA GLY A 670 30.43 -6.98 -17.33
C GLY A 670 31.59 -7.12 -18.31
N ASP A 671 31.27 -7.10 -19.61
CA ASP A 671 32.27 -7.22 -20.69
C ASP A 671 33.26 -6.05 -20.71
N ASN A 672 32.83 -4.86 -20.24
CA ASN A 672 33.67 -3.67 -20.15
C ASN A 672 33.48 -2.97 -18.80
N GLN A 673 34.33 -3.34 -17.84
CA GLN A 673 34.33 -2.80 -16.48
C GLN A 673 34.43 -1.26 -16.46
N GLN A 674 35.22 -0.66 -17.36
CA GLN A 674 35.42 0.79 -17.42
C GLN A 674 34.17 1.54 -17.88
N THR A 675 33.45 1.01 -18.88
CA THR A 675 32.19 1.61 -19.33
C THR A 675 31.13 1.54 -18.24
N GLU A 676 30.99 0.38 -17.58
CA GLU A 676 29.95 0.21 -16.56
C GLU A 676 30.20 1.07 -15.31
N ILE A 677 31.45 1.18 -14.85
CA ILE A 677 31.75 2.04 -13.70
C ILE A 677 31.57 3.53 -14.04
N ASN A 678 31.84 3.93 -15.28
CA ASN A 678 31.56 5.29 -15.75
C ASN A 678 30.06 5.57 -15.80
N ASP A 679 29.24 4.60 -16.22
CA ASP A 679 27.78 4.70 -16.17
C ASP A 679 27.27 4.80 -14.73
N ALA A 680 27.81 4.00 -13.81
CA ALA A 680 27.49 4.09 -12.39
C ALA A 680 27.77 5.50 -11.85
N LEU A 681 28.94 6.06 -12.18
CA LEU A 681 29.32 7.42 -11.79
C LEU A 681 28.35 8.47 -12.34
N ARG A 682 27.98 8.34 -13.62
CA ARG A 682 27.03 9.26 -14.28
C ARG A 682 25.67 9.23 -13.60
N PHE A 683 25.13 8.05 -13.32
CA PHE A 683 23.83 7.91 -12.65
C PHE A 683 23.87 8.45 -11.21
N ALA A 684 24.94 8.18 -10.45
CA ALA A 684 25.08 8.69 -9.09
C ALA A 684 25.20 10.23 -9.04
N LYS A 685 25.97 10.83 -9.96
CA LYS A 685 26.07 12.30 -10.09
C LYS A 685 24.72 12.94 -10.46
N LEU A 686 24.01 12.35 -11.41
CA LEU A 686 22.66 12.79 -11.80
C LEU A 686 21.68 12.72 -10.63
N ALA A 687 21.67 11.59 -9.91
CA ALA A 687 20.84 11.40 -8.72
C ALA A 687 21.11 12.48 -7.66
N ARG A 688 22.38 12.72 -7.36
CA ARG A 688 22.80 13.74 -6.37
C ARG A 688 22.32 15.13 -6.77
N HIS A 689 22.65 15.55 -7.99
CA HIS A 689 22.32 16.88 -8.50
C HIS A 689 20.80 17.13 -8.52
N ASN A 690 20.02 16.20 -9.07
CA ASN A 690 18.57 16.37 -9.15
C ASN A 690 17.91 16.38 -7.75
N LEU A 691 18.44 15.61 -6.80
CA LEU A 691 17.93 15.61 -5.42
C LEU A 691 18.27 16.92 -4.69
N GLU A 692 19.44 17.52 -4.94
CA GLU A 692 19.80 18.86 -4.42
C GLU A 692 18.83 19.94 -4.94
N LEU A 693 18.46 19.91 -6.21
CA LEU A 693 17.50 20.84 -6.80
C LEU A 693 16.07 20.72 -6.20
N GLN A 694 15.70 19.51 -5.78
CA GLN A 694 14.41 19.24 -5.14
C GLN A 694 14.44 19.51 -3.62
N SER A 695 15.59 19.90 -3.07
CA SER A 695 15.75 20.05 -1.63
C SER A 695 15.17 21.37 -1.11
N ASN A 696 14.21 21.27 -0.19
CA ASN A 696 13.97 22.34 0.77
C ASN A 696 15.04 22.20 1.87
N ALA A 697 15.77 23.27 2.16
CA ALA A 697 16.97 23.26 3.02
C ALA A 697 16.80 22.64 4.42
N ASN A 698 15.58 22.40 4.88
CA ASN A 698 15.26 21.87 6.21
C ASN A 698 14.68 20.43 6.21
N ASN A 699 14.66 19.70 5.08
CA ASN A 699 14.11 18.34 5.06
C ASN A 699 15.16 17.27 5.39
N ILE A 700 15.10 16.72 6.61
CA ILE A 700 16.03 15.69 7.10
C ILE A 700 16.09 14.42 6.24
N LYS A 701 14.97 14.01 5.62
CA LYS A 701 14.91 12.83 4.74
C LYS A 701 15.75 13.03 3.48
N ILE A 702 15.79 14.25 2.96
CA ILE A 702 16.60 14.62 1.80
C ILE A 702 18.08 14.62 2.17
N SER A 703 18.44 15.14 3.34
CA SER A 703 19.83 15.11 3.84
C SER A 703 20.37 13.69 4.02
N ILE A 704 19.56 12.77 4.59
CA ILE A 704 19.90 11.35 4.71
C ILE A 704 20.13 10.73 3.34
N SER A 705 19.20 10.99 2.42
CA SER A 705 19.25 10.50 1.05
C SER A 705 20.50 10.97 0.29
N LEU A 706 20.83 12.26 0.36
CA LEU A 706 22.05 12.82 -0.24
C LEU A 706 23.30 12.15 0.33
N SER A 707 23.33 11.95 1.65
CA SER A 707 24.45 11.27 2.33
C SER A 707 24.64 9.84 1.83
N HIS A 708 23.55 9.10 1.61
CA HIS A 708 23.61 7.77 1.01
C HIS A 708 24.04 7.76 -0.46
N ILE A 709 23.74 8.81 -1.22
CA ILE A 709 24.26 8.97 -2.59
C ILE A 709 25.76 9.27 -2.56
N ASP A 710 26.21 10.15 -1.66
CA ASP A 710 27.63 10.46 -1.45
C ASP A 710 28.43 9.22 -1.06
N PHE A 711 27.86 8.34 -0.23
CA PHE A 711 28.49 7.05 0.09
C PHE A 711 28.64 6.16 -1.13
N THR A 712 27.61 6.05 -1.97
CA THR A 712 27.72 5.31 -3.24
C THR A 712 28.77 5.93 -4.17
N LEU A 713 28.84 7.26 -4.26
CA LEU A 713 29.88 7.95 -5.04
C LEU A 713 31.28 7.62 -4.52
N ALA A 714 31.49 7.64 -3.21
CA ALA A 714 32.78 7.26 -2.61
C ALA A 714 33.19 5.83 -2.99
N LEU A 715 32.26 4.87 -2.97
CA LEU A 715 32.53 3.50 -3.42
C LEU A 715 32.87 3.43 -4.91
N ILE A 716 32.12 4.15 -5.76
CA ILE A 716 32.39 4.23 -7.21
C ILE A 716 33.79 4.80 -7.45
N TYR A 717 34.15 5.91 -6.81
CA TYR A 717 35.46 6.53 -6.96
C TYR A 717 36.61 5.64 -6.46
N ALA A 718 36.44 4.97 -5.31
CA ALA A 718 37.41 4.00 -4.82
C ALA A 718 37.63 2.88 -5.86
N LYS A 719 36.55 2.39 -6.46
CA LYS A 719 36.61 1.34 -7.49
C LYS A 719 37.23 1.82 -8.80
N ILE A 720 36.93 3.04 -9.26
CA ILE A 720 37.58 3.65 -10.44
C ILE A 720 39.08 3.72 -10.24
N ASN A 721 39.54 4.16 -9.06
CA ASN A 721 40.97 4.21 -8.75
C ASN A 721 41.60 2.82 -8.77
N HIS A 722 40.93 1.83 -8.18
CA HIS A 722 41.40 0.45 -8.17
C HIS A 722 41.50 -0.15 -9.58
N ILE A 723 40.48 0.01 -10.43
CA ILE A 723 40.47 -0.43 -11.84
C ILE A 723 41.63 0.19 -12.63
N ASN A 724 41.92 1.47 -12.37
CA ASN A 724 43.01 2.20 -13.03
C ASN A 724 44.37 1.99 -12.35
N ASN A 725 44.51 1.04 -11.43
CA ASN A 725 45.71 0.78 -10.65
C ASN A 725 46.31 2.04 -9.99
N TYR A 726 45.47 3.00 -9.62
CA TYR A 726 45.85 4.28 -9.00
C TYR A 726 46.80 5.14 -9.86
N MET A 727 46.85 4.89 -11.18
CA MET A 727 47.73 5.61 -12.12
C MET A 727 47.11 6.91 -12.66
N ASN A 728 45.78 7.02 -12.63
CA ASN A 728 45.08 8.24 -13.06
C ASN A 728 45.12 9.30 -11.95
N ILE A 729 46.15 10.15 -11.98
CA ILE A 729 46.43 11.18 -10.96
C ILE A 729 45.23 12.11 -10.76
N THR A 730 44.58 12.54 -11.84
CA THR A 730 43.44 13.46 -11.78
C THR A 730 42.26 12.82 -11.04
N MET A 731 41.88 11.59 -11.42
CA MET A 731 40.79 10.86 -10.76
C MET A 731 41.11 10.54 -9.29
N PHE A 732 42.35 10.20 -8.98
CA PHE A 732 42.78 9.97 -7.61
C PHE A 732 42.57 11.22 -6.76
N LYS A 733 43.03 12.38 -7.23
CA LYS A 733 42.88 13.66 -6.53
C LYS A 733 41.41 14.07 -6.38
N GLU A 734 40.60 13.92 -7.43
CA GLU A 734 39.15 14.19 -7.40
C GLU A 734 38.41 13.31 -6.38
N SER A 735 38.87 12.07 -6.17
CA SER A 735 38.21 11.14 -5.27
C SER A 735 38.37 11.47 -3.78
N LEU A 736 39.50 12.06 -3.38
CA LEU A 736 39.83 12.31 -1.97
C LEU A 736 38.74 13.12 -1.23
N PRO A 737 38.31 14.31 -1.69
CA PRO A 737 37.29 15.07 -0.97
C PRO A 737 35.96 14.33 -0.88
N ILE A 738 35.59 13.56 -1.91
CA ILE A 738 34.32 12.81 -1.96
C ILE A 738 34.33 11.66 -0.95
N ILE A 739 35.41 10.87 -0.95
CA ILE A 739 35.59 9.76 0.01
C ILE A 739 35.62 10.30 1.44
N LYS A 740 36.40 11.36 1.70
CA LYS A 740 36.46 11.99 3.02
C LYS A 740 35.09 12.46 3.48
N MET A 741 34.37 13.20 2.64
CA MET A 741 33.04 13.72 2.97
C MET A 741 32.06 12.58 3.27
N ALA A 742 32.02 11.55 2.44
CA ALA A 742 31.11 10.42 2.62
C ALA A 742 31.37 9.61 3.89
N LEU A 743 32.64 9.36 4.22
CA LEU A 743 33.03 8.56 5.39
C LEU A 743 32.94 9.34 6.71
N SER A 744 33.17 10.65 6.68
CA SER A 744 33.03 11.51 7.87
C SER A 744 31.59 11.92 8.16
N ASN A 745 30.68 11.73 7.21
CA ASN A 745 29.27 12.09 7.37
C ASN A 745 28.58 11.24 8.46
N PRO A 746 27.95 11.86 9.48
CA PRO A 746 27.27 11.15 10.56
C PRO A 746 26.21 10.13 10.07
N TYR A 747 25.52 10.41 8.97
CA TYR A 747 24.50 9.53 8.38
C TYR A 747 25.09 8.22 7.84
N ASN A 748 26.37 8.20 7.47
CA ASN A 748 27.04 7.04 6.87
C ASN A 748 27.99 6.32 7.83
N LYS A 749 28.43 7.01 8.90
CA LYS A 749 29.48 6.55 9.79
C LYS A 749 29.17 5.18 10.43
N ASP A 750 28.00 5.05 11.05
CA ASP A 750 27.55 3.79 11.68
C ASP A 750 27.35 2.67 10.67
N TYR A 751 26.84 3.02 9.48
CA TYR A 751 26.68 2.07 8.40
C TYR A 751 28.04 1.53 7.92
N PHE A 752 29.02 2.41 7.74
CA PHE A 752 30.38 2.07 7.34
C PHE A 752 31.07 1.19 8.40
N TYR A 753 31.00 1.55 9.69
CA TYR A 753 31.50 0.71 10.78
C TYR A 753 30.89 -0.69 10.75
N GLY A 754 29.56 -0.76 10.59
CA GLY A 754 28.84 -2.03 10.49
C GLY A 754 29.28 -2.89 9.30
N LEU A 755 29.68 -2.29 8.18
CA LEU A 755 30.22 -3.01 7.02
C LEU A 755 31.65 -3.51 7.26
N ILE A 756 32.50 -2.70 7.91
CA ILE A 756 33.88 -3.08 8.26
C ILE A 756 33.91 -4.27 9.21
N HIS A 757 33.18 -4.22 10.34
CA HIS A 757 33.19 -5.32 11.31
C HIS A 757 32.67 -6.63 10.73
N ARG A 758 31.78 -6.56 9.73
CA ARG A 758 31.25 -7.74 9.02
C ARG A 758 32.13 -8.25 7.90
N LYS A 759 33.26 -7.58 7.62
CA LYS A 759 34.12 -7.86 6.46
C LYS A 759 33.29 -7.93 5.16
N ASN A 760 32.42 -6.94 4.98
CA ASN A 760 31.50 -6.92 3.85
C ASN A 760 32.25 -6.61 2.55
N LYS A 761 32.04 -7.43 1.51
CA LYS A 761 32.69 -7.25 0.19
C LYS A 761 32.39 -5.92 -0.48
N ASN A 762 31.27 -5.29 -0.14
CA ASN A 762 30.85 -4.02 -0.75
C ASN A 762 31.79 -2.83 -0.48
N ILE A 763 32.74 -2.97 0.46
CA ILE A 763 33.74 -1.95 0.79
C ILE A 763 35.18 -2.39 0.46
N ASP A 764 35.34 -3.48 -0.30
CA ASP A 764 36.66 -4.02 -0.63
C ASP A 764 37.52 -2.98 -1.36
N ASP A 765 36.95 -2.20 -2.28
CA ASP A 765 37.69 -1.15 -2.99
C ASP A 765 38.20 -0.03 -2.05
N ILE A 766 37.48 0.27 -0.96
CA ILE A 766 37.97 1.21 0.08
C ILE A 766 39.13 0.56 0.87
N ASN A 767 39.03 -0.74 1.16
CA ASN A 767 40.12 -1.46 1.80
C ASN A 767 41.36 -1.57 0.90
N HIS A 768 41.17 -1.74 -0.41
CA HIS A 768 42.25 -1.72 -1.40
C HIS A 768 42.90 -0.34 -1.47
N LEU A 769 42.12 0.74 -1.50
CA LEU A 769 42.66 2.10 -1.42
C LEU A 769 43.50 2.28 -0.16
N PHE A 770 42.95 1.92 1.01
CA PHE A 770 43.66 2.00 2.30
C PHE A 770 44.98 1.21 2.28
N SER A 771 44.96 -0.03 1.77
CA SER A 771 46.17 -0.84 1.63
C SER A 771 47.18 -0.16 0.71
N TYR A 772 46.73 0.30 -0.47
CA TYR A 772 47.60 0.93 -1.46
C TYR A 772 48.33 2.15 -0.90
N VAL A 773 47.59 3.05 -0.24
CA VAL A 773 48.14 4.32 0.26
C VAL A 773 49.02 4.16 1.50
N THR A 774 48.88 3.04 2.23
CA THR A 774 49.71 2.75 3.42
C THR A 774 50.95 1.91 3.09
N THR A 775 51.01 1.23 1.94
CA THR A 775 52.12 0.34 1.58
C THR A 775 53.00 0.82 0.44
N ASN A 776 52.54 1.77 -0.39
CA ASN A 776 53.27 2.20 -1.58
C ASN A 776 53.81 3.63 -1.46
N ASP A 777 54.87 3.94 -2.22
CA ASP A 777 55.35 5.33 -2.37
C ASP A 777 54.40 6.12 -3.28
N LEU A 778 53.84 7.19 -2.72
CA LEU A 778 52.87 8.07 -3.38
C LEU A 778 53.50 9.34 -3.96
N SER A 779 54.83 9.44 -3.98
CA SER A 779 55.57 10.60 -4.51
C SER A 779 55.13 10.99 -5.93
N TYR A 780 54.86 9.99 -6.79
CA TYR A 780 54.43 10.18 -8.17
C TYR A 780 53.08 10.90 -8.33
N LEU A 781 52.22 10.92 -7.29
CA LEU A 781 50.91 11.58 -7.34
C LEU A 781 51.01 13.10 -7.20
N ASN A 782 52.16 13.65 -6.79
CA ASN A 782 52.40 15.09 -6.61
C ASN A 782 51.25 15.77 -5.84
N LEU A 783 50.90 15.23 -4.66
CA LEU A 783 49.81 15.73 -3.84
C LEU A 783 50.18 17.08 -3.21
N SER A 784 49.27 18.04 -3.31
CA SER A 784 49.32 19.31 -2.58
C SER A 784 49.17 19.11 -1.07
N PRO A 785 49.52 20.10 -0.23
CA PRO A 785 49.33 19.98 1.23
C PRO A 785 47.88 19.68 1.64
N ILE A 786 46.89 20.24 0.93
CA ILE A 786 45.46 20.00 1.17
C ILE A 786 45.09 18.55 0.84
N GLU A 787 45.55 18.04 -0.31
CA GLU A 787 45.29 16.66 -0.74
C GLU A 787 45.95 15.64 0.19
N LYS A 788 47.17 15.92 0.68
CA LYS A 788 47.83 15.09 1.70
C LYS A 788 47.02 15.03 2.99
N ASN A 789 46.57 16.19 3.49
CA ASN A 789 45.75 16.23 4.70
C ASN A 789 44.42 15.46 4.54
N LEU A 790 43.74 15.58 3.39
CA LEU A 790 42.53 14.80 3.11
C LEU A 790 42.81 13.29 3.11
N LEU A 791 43.92 12.87 2.53
CA LEU A 791 44.33 11.46 2.51
C LEU A 791 44.61 10.94 3.93
N ASP A 792 45.34 11.70 4.75
CA ASP A 792 45.65 11.35 6.13
C ASP A 792 44.37 11.23 6.98
N GLU A 793 43.40 12.14 6.79
CA GLU A 793 42.09 12.06 7.43
C GLU A 793 41.31 10.79 7.04
N ILE A 794 41.31 10.42 5.75
CA ILE A 794 40.67 9.19 5.28
C ILE A 794 41.31 7.96 5.93
N ILE A 795 42.64 7.90 5.95
CA ILE A 795 43.40 6.80 6.58
C ILE A 795 43.02 6.68 8.06
N ASN A 796 42.98 7.81 8.77
CA ASN A 796 42.60 7.83 10.19
C ASN A 796 41.18 7.33 10.42
N ILE A 797 40.20 7.75 9.61
CA ILE A 797 38.81 7.29 9.72
C ILE A 797 38.72 5.78 9.51
N ILE A 798 39.36 5.25 8.46
CA ILE A 798 39.34 3.80 8.18
C ILE A 798 40.05 3.02 9.28
N TYR A 799 41.18 3.53 9.77
CA TYR A 799 41.95 2.89 10.84
C TYR A 799 41.15 2.80 12.15
N GLN A 800 40.54 3.91 12.58
CA GLN A 800 39.64 3.94 13.75
C GLN A 800 38.45 3.00 13.59
N SER A 801 37.98 2.78 12.37
CA SER A 801 36.86 1.88 12.07
C SER A 801 37.19 0.40 12.14
N LYS A 802 38.48 0.06 12.17
CA LYS A 802 38.95 -1.33 12.30
C LYS A 802 39.29 -1.71 13.74
N GLN A 803 39.43 -0.73 14.64
CA GLN A 803 39.56 -0.94 16.09
C GLN A 803 38.19 -1.26 16.68
#